data_AF-A0A660M3U8-F1
#
_entry.id   AF-A0A660M3U8-F1
#
_cell.length_a   1.000
_cell.length_b   1.000
_cell.length_c   1.000
_cell.angle_alpha   90.00
_cell.angle_beta   90.00
_cell.angle_gamma   90.00
#
_symmetry.space_group_name_H-M   'P 1'
#
loop_
_entity.id
_entity.type
_entity.pdbx_description
1 polymer ?
#
loop_
_entity_poly.entity_id
_entity_poly.type
_entity_poly.pdbx_seq_one_letter_code
_entity_poly.pdbx_strand_id
1 'polypeptide(L)'
;MVRLRISKRNQRVAKLAIPAAAAVIVFALVLTHPFMAQAASVHKKYKAMDTNYPVPTTNVAWISPDGNDNSGNGTEARPFATFRRGLQAVSDGGTVVAKSGAYREPHFFVTKKNITFQAAPHAEVWMKGSDIVSADRWTKEGNMWKTTGKFRNFCRVCTVNPNPSKEGMAAYPEQMFIDDQPLEQVDAKSKVGPGKFYVEDKNPTTLKDPTNNRAGFNVGTEDDLTYYVGSDPSSGTTEITNRARAFSVGGRQADDGSNFTMKAINVAQYSPVQSWSWDRDLAEDQVGTSMIVVNGRGSVVQDSIFTQSSSVGFNTDAQGARIVNNKFIGNGGNGAGANRAHNTTFENNIFTENNAANYLTNGSVCLAWCTVSEIKVTHIENFTFRGNVVDNSKNPASTGNDYYVRNGTAGVWCDEGCIKAKIVNNFFINTTTAIFDEVSDGTIIASNIIEGSGAGISVSSSSNSKVYNNTISRTNRPIMLNEDARTDGCNERDAHNPQICKSLESWSAGKGLSWNLTGLEMYNNIISSRAVISGDTGAPLWSYPVRSTGGPNHTGPGTYTNDMFKGFDYNAYYRSSLQNEGTIMTWDLADVPNRLDILFANVKDIAKDSRVRSSIDGRDAHSLDLFGTRANNPYFIKEAEQNTDYRKSNYNLKPGSPAISSGKPLSAEVASAIDPSGQYVKPGVAVNRGALVNAYMDSTNSPTPPQPPAAQGVNIPDARLRQLLNKRLAEISGKTRSDTQAITAQEMLTIDRMYVDNTGNITEDQRIKDLTGLEYAKNVTELSLGNHAITNLQPLAGLTKLRALQLSGNKVADIQPLAGLSELRSVNLSENVVANYSPLSSLNKLEQVSMSGTNQTLDLSTFAGSKNSLKKISFYDYGRNTKVVNAQSLVGASALTSLRLTGGQLSEDEITAIGRMTQLTELRLDYSTVMNAQPLAGLNRLTSLKLENQQGSMTTESEVFSSPLKDAAGAPITIENTATLVNEAAGKLKVAAPVYDGQPHALQANWNKQITVNGKPFAFSGTLHVTATLPKPDLSALRTAIANAEKEPAYITNDA
;
A
#
# COMPACT_ATOMS: atom_id res chain seq x y z
N MET A 1 -71.86 14.30 4.77
CA MET A 1 -72.65 14.83 5.91
C MET A 1 -71.71 14.96 7.09
N VAL A 2 -71.47 16.06 7.79
CA VAL A 2 -71.93 17.47 7.77
C VAL A 2 -70.74 18.32 8.29
N ARG A 3 -70.52 19.48 7.67
CA ARG A 3 -69.59 20.55 8.07
C ARG A 3 -69.97 21.17 9.42
N LEU A 4 -69.01 21.73 10.17
CA LEU A 4 -69.13 23.05 10.85
C LEU A 4 -67.73 23.48 11.37
N ARG A 5 -67.02 24.37 10.67
CA ARG A 5 -66.96 25.86 10.78
C ARG A 5 -66.34 26.36 12.10
N ILE A 6 -65.15 27.01 12.10
CA ILE A 6 -64.88 28.42 11.70
C ILE A 6 -65.69 29.38 12.61
N SER A 7 -65.20 30.43 13.29
CA SER A 7 -63.96 31.22 13.23
C SER A 7 -63.84 32.14 14.45
N LYS A 8 -62.59 32.39 14.83
CA LYS A 8 -61.94 33.70 15.07
C LYS A 8 -62.83 34.94 15.27
N ARG A 9 -62.61 35.60 16.43
CA ARG A 9 -62.73 37.06 16.58
C ARG A 9 -61.33 37.69 16.61
N ASN A 10 -61.07 38.48 15.58
CA ASN A 10 -60.16 39.62 15.43
C ASN A 10 -59.98 40.44 16.74
N GLN A 11 -58.89 41.15 17.04
CA GLN A 11 -57.81 41.71 16.21
C GLN A 11 -56.72 42.36 17.14
N ARG A 12 -55.47 42.40 16.63
CA ARG A 12 -54.45 43.48 16.73
C ARG A 12 -53.59 43.66 18.02
N VAL A 13 -52.37 43.09 17.98
CA VAL A 13 -51.03 43.76 17.80
C VAL A 13 -50.93 45.19 18.37
N ALA A 14 -49.95 45.63 19.18
CA ALA A 14 -48.73 45.05 19.78
C ALA A 14 -48.17 46.01 20.86
N LYS A 15 -47.55 45.50 21.93
CA LYS A 15 -46.18 45.81 22.38
C LYS A 15 -45.89 45.18 23.77
N LEU A 16 -44.67 44.64 23.86
CA LEU A 16 -43.83 44.38 25.04
C LEU A 16 -44.10 43.17 25.96
N ALA A 17 -43.23 42.18 25.78
CA ALA A 17 -42.47 41.42 26.79
C ALA A 17 -43.21 40.65 27.92
N ILE A 18 -43.23 39.31 27.78
CA ILE A 18 -43.31 38.28 28.84
C ILE A 18 -42.46 37.11 28.27
N PRO A 19 -41.73 36.27 29.05
CA PRO A 19 -42.12 35.89 30.40
C PRO A 19 -41.03 35.69 31.47
N ALA A 20 -41.38 36.13 32.67
CA ALA A 20 -40.93 35.55 33.93
C ALA A 20 -42.03 34.64 34.49
N ALA A 21 -41.64 33.72 35.38
CA ALA A 21 -42.48 32.81 36.18
C ALA A 21 -42.76 31.41 35.61
N ALA A 22 -41.68 30.71 35.25
CA ALA A 22 -41.51 29.27 35.57
C ALA A 22 -40.33 29.08 36.56
N ALA A 23 -40.12 30.05 37.45
CA ALA A 23 -38.83 30.29 38.13
C ALA A 23 -38.77 29.90 39.62
N VAL A 24 -39.76 29.22 40.20
CA VAL A 24 -39.79 29.02 41.68
C VAL A 24 -39.67 27.56 42.13
N ILE A 25 -39.64 26.57 41.24
CA ILE A 25 -39.42 25.15 41.62
C ILE A 25 -38.12 24.54 41.03
N VAL A 26 -37.38 25.30 40.21
CA VAL A 26 -36.04 24.91 39.71
C VAL A 26 -34.90 25.57 40.52
N PHE A 27 -35.21 26.49 41.43
CA PHE A 27 -34.21 27.31 42.13
C PHE A 27 -33.62 26.71 43.42
N ALA A 28 -33.96 25.47 43.78
CA ALA A 28 -33.42 24.78 44.96
C ALA A 28 -32.56 23.52 44.64
N LEU A 29 -32.34 23.22 43.35
CA LEU A 29 -31.53 22.07 42.91
C LEU A 29 -30.43 22.44 41.89
N VAL A 30 -30.11 23.73 41.75
CA VAL A 30 -29.07 24.26 40.86
C VAL A 30 -28.05 25.12 41.63
N LEU A 31 -27.73 24.76 42.88
CA LEU A 31 -26.73 25.48 43.70
C LEU A 31 -25.71 24.57 44.40
N THR A 32 -25.44 23.39 43.86
CA THR A 32 -24.26 22.57 44.24
C THR A 32 -23.68 21.79 43.06
N HIS A 33 -23.61 22.39 41.87
CA HIS A 33 -22.46 22.10 41.02
C HIS A 33 -21.50 23.25 41.29
N PRO A 34 -20.41 23.05 42.05
CA PRO A 34 -19.34 24.02 41.92
C PRO A 34 -19.05 24.05 40.43
N PHE A 35 -19.18 25.22 39.80
CA PHE A 35 -18.39 25.50 38.63
C PHE A 35 -16.96 25.16 39.07
N MET A 36 -16.48 23.96 38.73
CA MET A 36 -15.09 23.63 38.89
C MET A 36 -14.40 24.59 37.95
N ALA A 37 -13.99 25.73 38.49
CA ALA A 37 -12.99 26.57 37.85
C ALA A 37 -11.89 25.61 37.44
N GLN A 38 -11.65 25.49 36.13
CA GLN A 38 -10.55 24.68 35.62
C GLN A 38 -9.30 25.18 36.36
N ALA A 39 -8.73 24.31 37.22
CA ALA A 39 -7.54 24.67 37.97
C ALA A 39 -6.49 25.20 36.99
N ALA A 40 -5.85 26.32 37.32
CA ALA A 40 -4.84 26.89 36.45
C ALA A 40 -3.74 25.85 36.21
N SER A 41 -3.35 25.66 34.94
CA SER A 41 -2.29 24.73 34.53
C SER A 41 -1.04 24.96 35.39
N VAL A 42 -0.46 23.88 35.92
CA VAL A 42 0.76 23.90 36.75
C VAL A 42 1.93 24.38 35.90
N HIS A 43 2.06 23.84 34.68
CA HIS A 43 3.03 24.30 33.69
C HIS A 43 2.34 25.21 32.67
N LYS A 44 2.89 26.40 32.44
CA LYS A 44 2.28 27.46 31.61
C LYS A 44 2.52 27.27 30.11
N LYS A 45 3.62 26.61 29.72
CA LYS A 45 3.93 26.31 28.30
C LYS A 45 3.30 25.03 27.74
N TYR A 46 3.28 23.94 28.50
CA TYR A 46 2.84 22.63 28.03
C TYR A 46 1.67 22.12 28.86
N LYS A 47 0.67 21.54 28.17
CA LYS A 47 -0.49 20.94 28.80
C LYS A 47 -0.25 19.45 29.04
N ALA A 48 -0.29 19.02 30.30
CA ALA A 48 -0.22 17.61 30.67
C ALA A 48 -1.41 16.81 30.12
N MET A 49 -1.23 15.48 30.02
CA MET A 49 -2.32 14.57 29.69
C MET A 49 -3.27 14.44 30.87
N ASP A 50 -4.57 14.60 30.62
CA ASP A 50 -5.60 14.33 31.63
C ASP A 50 -5.77 12.81 31.76
N THR A 51 -5.46 12.28 32.94
CA THR A 51 -5.45 10.85 33.22
C THR A 51 -6.25 10.54 34.49
N ASN A 52 -6.88 9.37 34.54
CA ASN A 52 -7.71 8.96 35.67
C ASN A 52 -7.25 7.61 36.21
N TYR A 53 -6.01 7.56 36.71
CA TYR A 53 -5.44 6.34 37.25
C TYR A 53 -6.03 6.01 38.62
N PRO A 54 -6.59 4.80 38.84
CA PRO A 54 -7.12 4.41 40.14
C PRO A 54 -5.98 4.33 41.17
N VAL A 55 -6.27 4.79 42.39
CA VAL A 55 -5.32 4.71 43.51
C VAL A 55 -5.44 3.34 44.18
N PRO A 56 -4.34 2.59 44.38
CA PRO A 56 -4.37 1.35 45.14
C PRO A 56 -4.83 1.56 46.59
N THR A 57 -5.44 0.54 47.20
CA THR A 57 -5.96 0.64 48.57
C THR A 57 -4.93 0.33 49.66
N THR A 58 -3.78 -0.27 49.29
CA THR A 58 -2.72 -0.69 50.23
C THR A 58 -1.34 -0.37 49.67
N ASN A 59 -0.34 -0.24 50.56
CA ASN A 59 1.05 0.10 50.22
C ASN A 59 1.18 1.38 49.38
N VAL A 60 0.43 2.42 49.79
CA VAL A 60 0.40 3.73 49.12
C VAL A 60 0.99 4.80 50.02
N ALA A 61 1.81 5.67 49.43
CA ALA A 61 2.24 6.93 50.04
C ALA A 61 1.80 8.10 49.15
N TRP A 62 1.04 9.03 49.74
CA TRP A 62 0.62 10.26 49.09
C TRP A 62 1.67 11.35 49.26
N ILE A 63 1.90 12.09 48.18
CA ILE A 63 2.78 13.26 48.14
C ILE A 63 2.06 14.48 47.55
N SER A 64 2.48 15.68 47.97
CA SER A 64 1.97 16.96 47.49
C SER A 64 3.04 18.03 47.65
N PRO A 65 3.14 19.04 46.76
CA PRO A 65 4.13 20.12 46.93
C PRO A 65 3.93 20.93 48.23
N ASP A 66 2.70 20.98 48.75
CA ASP A 66 2.36 21.60 50.03
C ASP A 66 2.44 20.61 51.21
N GLY A 67 2.93 19.40 50.97
CA GLY A 67 3.12 18.35 51.97
C GLY A 67 4.30 18.63 52.91
N ASN A 68 4.59 17.67 53.80
CA ASN A 68 5.71 17.81 54.74
C ASN A 68 6.42 16.47 54.97
N ASP A 69 7.72 16.39 54.68
CA ASP A 69 8.47 15.13 54.84
C ASP A 69 8.76 14.75 56.30
N ASN A 70 8.76 15.73 57.20
CA ASN A 70 9.04 15.55 58.63
C ASN A 70 7.77 15.22 59.42
N SER A 71 6.65 15.87 59.11
CA SER A 71 5.40 15.75 59.87
C SER A 71 4.25 15.11 59.10
N GLY A 72 4.38 14.90 57.78
CA GLY A 72 3.45 14.10 56.98
C GLY A 72 3.52 12.62 57.38
N ASN A 73 2.45 11.89 57.14
CA ASN A 73 2.38 10.45 57.41
C ASN A 73 2.07 9.60 56.16
N GLY A 74 2.09 10.21 54.97
CA GLY A 74 1.87 9.53 53.69
C GLY A 74 0.41 9.20 53.39
N THR A 75 -0.54 9.66 54.21
CA THR A 75 -1.98 9.59 53.89
C THR A 75 -2.37 10.74 52.96
N GLU A 76 -3.48 10.60 52.23
CA GLU A 76 -3.98 11.64 51.34
C GLU A 76 -4.22 12.98 52.06
N ALA A 77 -4.67 12.94 53.32
CA ALA A 77 -4.92 14.12 54.14
C ALA A 77 -3.65 14.75 54.72
N ARG A 78 -2.58 13.98 54.90
CA ARG A 78 -1.29 14.44 55.43
C ARG A 78 -0.14 13.88 54.57
N PRO A 79 -0.03 14.34 53.31
CA PRO A 79 0.94 13.82 52.36
C PRO A 79 2.37 14.21 52.75
N PHE A 80 3.34 13.42 52.27
CA PHE A 80 4.74 13.85 52.25
C PHE A 80 4.96 14.94 51.19
N ALA A 81 6.11 15.61 51.22
CA ALA A 81 6.46 16.66 50.26
C ALA A 81 7.15 16.11 49.00
N THR A 82 7.94 15.03 49.13
CA THR A 82 8.85 14.56 48.06
C THR A 82 8.60 13.13 47.61
N PHE A 83 8.96 12.84 46.36
CA PHE A 83 8.97 11.48 45.82
C PHE A 83 9.96 10.60 46.57
N ARG A 84 11.15 11.11 46.92
CA ARG A 84 12.13 10.38 47.73
C ARG A 84 11.53 9.90 49.05
N ARG A 85 10.83 10.78 49.78
CA ARG A 85 10.20 10.41 51.07
C ARG A 85 9.05 9.43 50.89
N GLY A 86 8.22 9.62 49.85
CA GLY A 86 7.14 8.70 49.48
C GLY A 86 7.69 7.30 49.17
N LEU A 87 8.75 7.21 48.35
CA LEU A 87 9.45 5.97 48.04
C LEU A 87 10.00 5.28 49.29
N GLN A 88 10.56 6.03 50.23
CA GLN A 88 11.05 5.48 51.49
C GLN A 88 9.92 4.87 52.35
N ALA A 89 8.72 5.47 52.31
CA ALA A 89 7.57 5.05 53.10
C ALA A 89 6.86 3.79 52.60
N VAL A 90 6.94 3.49 51.31
CA VAL A 90 6.34 2.27 50.74
C VAL A 90 7.31 1.08 50.76
N SER A 91 6.79 -0.14 50.77
CA SER A 91 7.60 -1.36 50.55
C SER A 91 7.67 -1.72 49.06
N ASP A 92 8.41 -2.77 48.68
CA ASP A 92 8.37 -3.32 47.32
C ASP A 92 6.91 -3.57 46.88
N GLY A 93 6.59 -3.29 45.62
CA GLY A 93 5.20 -3.34 45.11
C GLY A 93 4.34 -2.12 45.47
N GLY A 94 4.93 -1.08 46.07
CA GLY A 94 4.20 0.10 46.53
C GLY A 94 4.03 1.20 45.50
N THR A 95 3.06 2.07 45.76
CA THR A 95 2.71 3.18 44.88
C THR A 95 2.88 4.53 45.58
N VAL A 96 3.66 5.42 44.97
CA VAL A 96 3.73 6.84 45.36
C VAL A 96 2.75 7.62 44.50
N VAL A 97 1.74 8.22 45.13
CA VAL A 97 0.66 8.96 44.47
C VAL A 97 0.85 10.45 44.66
N ALA A 98 1.05 11.17 43.55
CA ALA A 98 1.35 12.60 43.55
C ALA A 98 0.13 13.46 43.24
N LYS A 99 -0.19 14.41 44.12
CA LYS A 99 -1.19 15.47 43.85
C LYS A 99 -0.64 16.50 42.86
N SER A 100 -1.53 17.28 42.24
CA SER A 100 -1.15 18.31 41.27
C SER A 100 -0.12 19.28 41.83
N GLY A 101 0.85 19.65 41.00
CA GLY A 101 1.81 20.72 41.25
C GLY A 101 3.25 20.35 40.88
N ALA A 102 4.18 21.25 41.21
CA ALA A 102 5.59 21.16 40.84
C ALA A 102 6.45 20.67 42.02
N TYR A 103 7.17 19.57 41.81
CA TYR A 103 8.04 18.92 42.78
C TYR A 103 9.51 19.24 42.42
N ARG A 104 10.24 19.80 43.39
CA ARG A 104 11.61 20.30 43.21
C ARG A 104 12.52 19.71 44.29
N GLU A 105 13.05 18.52 44.02
CA GLU A 105 13.90 17.79 44.96
C GLU A 105 15.24 17.40 44.33
N PRO A 106 16.31 17.21 45.12
CA PRO A 106 17.58 16.70 44.60
C PRO A 106 17.45 15.27 44.08
N HIS A 107 18.41 14.85 43.24
CA HIS A 107 18.46 13.52 42.64
C HIS A 107 18.30 12.38 43.66
N PHE A 108 17.56 11.33 43.31
CA PHE A 108 17.48 10.12 44.12
C PHE A 108 17.44 8.84 43.26
N PHE A 109 17.76 7.71 43.90
CA PHE A 109 17.69 6.38 43.29
C PHE A 109 16.40 5.65 43.64
N VAL A 110 15.82 4.96 42.66
CA VAL A 110 14.74 3.99 42.84
C VAL A 110 15.33 2.57 42.75
N THR A 111 15.65 1.99 43.90
CA THR A 111 16.24 0.64 44.00
C THR A 111 15.23 -0.44 44.39
N LYS A 112 14.11 -0.07 45.02
CA LYS A 112 13.00 -0.97 45.38
C LYS A 112 12.33 -1.56 44.13
N LYS A 113 11.80 -2.78 44.25
CA LYS A 113 11.20 -3.54 43.14
C LYS A 113 9.70 -3.29 43.04
N ASN A 114 9.15 -3.38 41.83
CA ASN A 114 7.73 -3.23 41.53
C ASN A 114 7.13 -1.89 42.01
N ILE A 115 7.94 -0.83 42.04
CA ILE A 115 7.47 0.50 42.48
C ILE A 115 6.68 1.18 41.39
N THR A 116 5.57 1.83 41.77
CA THR A 116 4.82 2.71 40.87
C THR A 116 4.90 4.17 41.34
N PHE A 117 5.30 5.07 40.45
CA PHE A 117 5.07 6.51 40.57
C PHE A 117 3.88 6.89 39.69
N GLN A 118 2.88 7.53 40.28
CA GLN A 118 1.61 7.79 39.60
C GLN A 118 1.04 9.15 40.01
N ALA A 119 0.54 9.91 39.04
CA ALA A 119 -0.31 11.06 39.34
C ALA A 119 -1.66 10.63 39.94
N ALA A 120 -2.17 11.39 40.91
CA ALA A 120 -3.53 11.22 41.40
C ALA A 120 -4.55 11.39 40.25
N PRO A 121 -5.78 10.87 40.37
CA PRO A 121 -6.85 11.09 39.40
C PRO A 121 -6.97 12.57 38.98
N HIS A 122 -6.87 12.82 37.67
CA HIS A 122 -6.93 14.15 37.04
C HIS A 122 -5.84 15.14 37.50
N ALA A 123 -4.78 14.66 38.15
CA ALA A 123 -3.73 15.52 38.64
C ALA A 123 -2.71 15.88 37.55
N GLU A 124 -2.25 17.13 37.57
CA GLU A 124 -1.14 17.60 36.74
C GLU A 124 0.14 17.64 37.59
N VAL A 125 1.05 16.69 37.37
CA VAL A 125 2.27 16.54 38.16
C VAL A 125 3.50 16.86 37.33
N TRP A 126 4.39 17.71 37.86
CA TRP A 126 5.67 18.06 37.25
C TRP A 126 6.83 17.90 38.22
N MET A 127 7.86 17.16 37.84
CA MET A 127 9.19 17.24 38.45
C MET A 127 9.97 18.34 37.75
N LYS A 128 10.49 19.32 38.48
CA LYS A 128 11.22 20.46 37.91
C LYS A 128 12.62 20.58 38.49
N GLY A 129 13.62 20.70 37.60
CA GLY A 129 15.02 20.86 37.98
C GLY A 129 15.41 22.29 38.38
N SER A 130 14.53 23.26 38.09
CA SER A 130 14.69 24.67 38.42
C SER A 130 14.16 25.05 39.80
N ASP A 131 14.58 26.22 40.27
CA ASP A 131 14.05 26.88 41.47
C ASP A 131 13.43 28.22 41.09
N ILE A 132 12.37 28.62 41.81
CA ILE A 132 11.76 29.94 41.64
C ILE A 132 12.69 30.99 42.25
N VAL A 133 13.01 32.04 41.47
CA VAL A 133 13.78 33.18 41.94
C VAL A 133 12.83 34.34 42.18
N SER A 134 12.67 34.71 43.44
CA SER A 134 11.73 35.76 43.85
C SER A 134 12.09 37.13 43.24
N ALA A 135 11.07 37.91 42.91
CA ALA A 135 11.22 39.19 42.20
C ALA A 135 12.11 40.20 42.95
N ASP A 136 12.13 40.16 44.28
CA ASP A 136 12.95 41.00 45.16
C ASP A 136 14.45 40.69 45.10
N ARG A 137 14.85 39.52 44.59
CA ARG A 137 16.26 39.16 44.36
C ARG A 137 16.86 39.79 43.11
N TRP A 138 16.06 40.46 42.29
CA TRP A 138 16.49 41.07 41.03
C TRP A 138 16.76 42.56 41.21
N THR A 139 17.91 43.00 40.71
CA THR A 139 18.30 44.42 40.70
C THR A 139 18.42 44.90 39.26
N LYS A 140 17.87 46.07 38.97
CA LYS A 140 17.95 46.67 37.63
C LYS A 140 19.36 47.24 37.39
N GLU A 141 19.96 46.90 36.26
CA GLU A 141 21.26 47.41 35.81
C GLU A 141 21.14 47.88 34.36
N GLY A 142 20.99 49.20 34.16
CA GLY A 142 20.73 49.77 32.84
C GLY A 142 19.41 49.24 32.25
N ASN A 143 19.51 48.61 31.07
CA ASN A 143 18.37 47.99 30.37
C ASN A 143 18.16 46.51 30.72
N MET A 144 18.91 45.98 31.69
CA MET A 144 18.86 44.58 32.10
C MET A 144 18.53 44.47 33.59
N TRP A 145 18.26 43.26 34.03
CA TRP A 145 18.16 42.90 35.44
C TRP A 145 19.27 41.91 35.77
N LYS A 146 19.72 41.90 37.03
CA LYS A 146 20.67 40.92 37.51
C LYS A 146 20.28 40.34 38.86
N THR A 147 20.69 39.10 39.08
CA THR A 147 20.70 38.47 40.40
C THR A 147 22.01 37.71 40.58
N THR A 148 22.56 37.75 41.78
CA THR A 148 23.79 37.03 42.16
C THR A 148 23.49 36.11 43.33
N GLY A 149 24.06 34.91 43.32
CA GLY A 149 24.00 34.02 44.48
C GLY A 149 24.45 32.60 44.16
N LYS A 150 24.15 31.70 45.10
CA LYS A 150 24.44 30.27 44.98
C LYS A 150 23.49 29.61 43.97
N PHE A 151 23.93 29.56 42.73
CA PHE A 151 23.34 28.76 41.65
C PHE A 151 24.35 27.70 41.23
N ARG A 152 23.88 26.58 40.68
CA ARG A 152 24.74 25.47 40.28
C ARG A 152 25.71 25.86 39.16
N ASN A 153 27.01 25.64 39.38
CA ASN A 153 28.01 25.72 38.31
C ASN A 153 27.94 24.46 37.43
N PHE A 154 27.46 24.62 36.20
CA PHE A 154 27.39 23.54 35.23
C PHE A 154 28.60 23.54 34.31
N CYS A 155 29.08 22.35 33.95
CA CYS A 155 30.28 22.20 33.13
C CYS A 155 30.03 22.59 31.66
N ARG A 156 30.61 23.71 31.23
CA ARG A 156 30.53 24.25 29.86
C ARG A 156 31.47 23.61 28.84
N VAL A 157 32.34 22.71 29.28
CA VAL A 157 33.29 21.97 28.43
C VAL A 157 33.02 20.47 28.40
N CYS A 158 31.94 20.03 29.06
CA CYS A 158 31.53 18.63 29.17
C CYS A 158 30.65 18.21 27.99
N THR A 159 31.16 18.45 26.79
CA THR A 159 30.52 18.09 25.53
C THR A 159 31.09 16.76 25.00
N VAL A 160 30.40 16.10 24.08
CA VAL A 160 30.94 14.88 23.42
C VAL A 160 31.99 15.19 22.35
N ASN A 161 31.97 16.41 21.81
CA ASN A 161 32.86 16.85 20.74
C ASN A 161 34.31 17.00 21.24
N PRO A 162 35.30 16.42 20.55
CA PRO A 162 36.70 16.51 20.95
C PRO A 162 37.19 17.96 21.10
N ASN A 163 36.62 18.89 20.32
CA ASN A 163 36.83 20.33 20.47
C ASN A 163 35.53 21.02 20.93
N PRO A 164 35.30 21.18 22.25
CA PRO A 164 34.07 21.76 22.78
C PRO A 164 33.80 23.20 22.33
N SER A 165 34.83 23.96 21.92
CA SER A 165 34.64 25.34 21.45
C SER A 165 33.78 25.42 20.18
N LYS A 166 33.70 24.32 19.41
CA LYS A 166 32.85 24.25 18.20
C LYS A 166 31.36 24.13 18.51
N GLU A 167 30.99 23.68 19.72
CA GLU A 167 29.58 23.50 20.11
C GLU A 167 28.85 24.83 20.34
N GLY A 168 29.59 25.95 20.48
CA GLY A 168 29.00 27.27 20.70
C GLY A 168 28.09 27.29 21.95
N MET A 169 26.92 27.90 21.83
CA MET A 169 25.97 28.03 22.95
C MET A 169 25.38 26.68 23.41
N ALA A 170 25.41 25.64 22.59
CA ALA A 170 24.92 24.32 22.98
C ALA A 170 25.76 23.72 24.13
N ALA A 171 27.01 24.16 24.28
CA ALA A 171 27.90 23.77 25.37
C ALA A 171 27.49 24.38 26.73
N TYR A 172 26.59 25.36 26.76
CA TYR A 172 26.18 26.09 27.96
C TYR A 172 24.84 25.52 28.45
N PRO A 173 24.82 24.72 29.51
CA PRO A 173 23.61 24.03 29.94
C PRO A 173 22.76 24.86 30.89
N GLU A 174 23.19 26.04 31.32
CA GLU A 174 22.38 26.90 32.20
C GLU A 174 21.08 27.30 31.50
N GLN A 175 19.99 27.34 32.26
CA GLN A 175 18.67 27.67 31.72
C GLN A 175 17.94 28.64 32.64
N MET A 176 17.12 29.48 32.02
CA MET A 176 16.27 30.45 32.68
C MET A 176 14.91 30.48 31.99
N PHE A 177 13.85 30.63 32.79
CA PHE A 177 12.47 30.62 32.32
C PHE A 177 11.68 31.78 32.93
N ILE A 178 10.70 32.28 32.18
CA ILE A 178 9.62 33.13 32.70
C ILE A 178 8.29 32.48 32.31
N ASP A 179 7.46 32.12 33.28
CA ASP A 179 6.23 31.35 33.08
C ASP A 179 6.46 30.12 32.17
N ASP A 180 7.46 29.31 32.55
CA ASP A 180 7.91 28.13 31.81
C ASP A 180 8.35 28.36 30.35
N GLN A 181 8.43 29.60 29.88
CA GLN A 181 9.01 29.91 28.57
C GLN A 181 10.53 30.01 28.69
N PRO A 182 11.30 29.19 27.95
CA PRO A 182 12.76 29.28 27.99
C PRO A 182 13.23 30.61 27.40
N LEU A 183 14.19 31.24 28.06
CA LEU A 183 14.95 32.36 27.52
C LEU A 183 16.17 31.84 26.75
N GLU A 184 16.66 32.62 25.79
CA GLU A 184 17.86 32.30 25.01
C GLU A 184 19.12 32.72 25.76
N GLN A 185 20.02 31.78 26.05
CA GLN A 185 21.33 32.11 26.63
C GLN A 185 22.23 32.74 25.56
N VAL A 186 23.01 33.75 25.93
CA VAL A 186 24.04 34.36 25.07
C VAL A 186 25.43 34.21 25.68
N ASP A 187 26.47 34.31 24.84
CA ASP A 187 27.89 34.14 25.21
C ASP A 187 28.50 35.37 25.91
N ALA A 188 27.84 36.53 25.86
CA ALA A 188 28.36 37.77 26.41
C ALA A 188 27.26 38.67 26.97
N LYS A 189 27.57 39.34 28.09
CA LYS A 189 26.69 40.33 28.74
C LYS A 189 26.18 41.41 27.78
N SER A 190 27.00 41.85 26.82
CA SER A 190 26.62 42.88 25.84
C SER A 190 25.53 42.44 24.85
N LYS A 191 25.27 41.14 24.73
CA LYS A 191 24.23 40.58 23.85
C LYS A 191 22.91 40.33 24.56
N VAL A 192 22.83 40.64 25.86
CA VAL A 192 21.60 40.48 26.63
C VAL A 192 20.58 41.54 26.19
N GLY A 193 19.37 41.09 25.88
CA GLY A 193 18.24 41.88 25.47
C GLY A 193 16.93 41.14 25.77
N PRO A 194 15.77 41.67 25.37
CA PRO A 194 14.48 41.00 25.62
C PRO A 194 14.50 39.54 25.16
N GLY A 195 14.05 38.64 26.02
CA GLY A 195 14.06 37.19 25.76
C GLY A 195 15.40 36.48 25.97
N LYS A 196 16.47 37.20 26.33
CA LYS A 196 17.83 36.67 26.43
C LYS A 196 18.42 36.82 27.83
N PHE A 197 19.34 35.93 28.18
CA PHE A 197 20.10 36.00 29.43
C PHE A 197 21.58 35.60 29.27
N TYR A 198 22.42 36.04 30.19
CA TYR A 198 23.85 35.72 30.27
C TYR A 198 24.20 35.26 31.68
N VAL A 199 25.07 34.26 31.79
CA VAL A 199 25.55 33.73 33.08
C VAL A 199 27.04 34.01 33.22
N GLU A 200 27.36 34.90 34.15
CA GLU A 200 28.72 35.18 34.57
C GLU A 200 29.15 34.17 35.63
N ASP A 201 30.11 33.34 35.25
CA ASP A 201 30.80 32.36 36.09
C ASP A 201 32.28 32.75 36.15
N LYS A 202 32.80 33.00 37.35
CA LYS A 202 34.18 33.47 37.54
C LYS A 202 35.18 32.32 37.56
N ASN A 203 34.74 31.12 37.90
CA ASN A 203 35.58 29.95 38.06
C ASN A 203 35.02 28.75 37.26
N PRO A 204 34.84 28.88 35.93
CA PRO A 204 34.25 27.82 35.13
C PRO A 204 35.16 26.58 35.07
N THR A 205 34.54 25.42 34.92
CA THR A 205 35.27 24.19 34.59
C THR A 205 35.97 24.35 33.24
N THR A 206 37.25 23.99 33.17
CA THR A 206 38.07 24.05 31.95
C THR A 206 38.62 22.68 31.59
N LEU A 207 39.13 22.52 30.36
CA LEU A 207 39.80 21.29 29.96
C LEU A 207 41.22 21.20 30.52
N LYS A 208 41.69 19.99 30.85
CA LYS A 208 43.12 19.73 31.11
C LYS A 208 43.97 19.93 29.86
N ASP A 209 43.45 19.53 28.70
CA ASP A 209 44.00 19.81 27.38
C ASP A 209 42.95 20.58 26.56
N PRO A 210 43.21 21.84 26.15
CA PRO A 210 42.26 22.68 25.42
C PRO A 210 41.73 22.09 24.10
N THR A 211 42.40 21.08 23.55
CA THR A 211 42.05 20.45 22.27
C THR A 211 41.52 19.02 22.41
N ASN A 212 41.46 18.48 23.63
CA ASN A 212 41.09 17.11 23.90
C ASN A 212 40.25 17.00 25.19
N ASN A 213 38.92 16.97 25.02
CA ASN A 213 37.98 16.80 26.14
C ASN A 213 38.10 15.46 26.89
N ARG A 214 38.85 14.47 26.37
CA ARG A 214 39.09 13.17 27.02
C ARG A 214 40.28 13.16 27.96
N ALA A 215 41.16 14.16 27.86
CA ALA A 215 42.28 14.33 28.80
C ALA A 215 41.79 14.63 30.24
N GLY A 216 40.50 14.93 30.38
CA GLY A 216 39.82 15.24 31.63
C GLY A 216 39.69 16.74 31.87
N PHE A 217 39.16 17.09 33.04
CA PHE A 217 38.70 18.43 33.35
C PHE A 217 39.44 19.01 34.56
N ASN A 218 39.67 20.32 34.54
CA ASN A 218 40.01 21.12 35.71
C ASN A 218 38.70 21.65 36.28
N VAL A 219 38.19 20.99 37.32
CA VAL A 219 36.88 21.29 37.91
C VAL A 219 36.92 22.66 38.59
N GLY A 220 36.00 23.53 38.18
CA GLY A 220 35.80 24.85 38.78
C GLY A 220 35.28 24.76 40.22
N THR A 221 35.62 25.75 41.06
CA THR A 221 35.08 25.85 42.43
C THR A 221 33.64 26.34 42.38
N GLU A 222 32.75 25.78 43.21
CA GLU A 222 31.39 26.35 43.38
C GLU A 222 31.49 27.75 44.00
N ASP A 223 31.05 28.75 43.27
CA ASP A 223 31.05 30.17 43.64
C ASP A 223 29.68 30.82 43.38
N ASP A 224 29.59 32.12 43.62
CA ASP A 224 28.36 32.85 43.33
C ASP A 224 28.30 33.17 41.83
N LEU A 225 27.25 32.70 41.15
CA LEU A 225 26.99 33.04 39.76
C LEU A 225 26.15 34.30 39.66
N THR A 226 26.38 35.10 38.62
CA THR A 226 25.52 36.26 38.30
C THR A 226 24.76 36.02 37.00
N TYR A 227 23.44 36.02 37.09
CA TYR A 227 22.54 35.97 35.93
C TYR A 227 22.15 37.38 35.54
N TYR A 228 22.34 37.73 34.27
CA TYR A 228 21.85 38.97 33.66
C TYR A 228 20.74 38.62 32.68
N VAL A 229 19.58 39.28 32.78
CA VAL A 229 18.41 39.03 31.93
C VAL A 229 17.89 40.32 31.34
N GLY A 230 17.52 40.30 30.05
CA GLY A 230 16.97 41.48 29.38
C GLY A 230 15.45 41.57 29.43
N SER A 231 14.76 40.48 29.78
CA SER A 231 13.33 40.49 30.11
C SER A 231 13.11 40.95 31.55
N ASP A 232 11.94 41.53 31.84
CA ASP A 232 11.54 41.86 33.21
C ASP A 232 11.22 40.57 34.00
N PRO A 233 12.02 40.20 35.02
CA PRO A 233 11.81 38.98 35.79
C PRO A 233 10.56 39.03 36.68
N SER A 234 9.94 40.21 36.86
CA SER A 234 8.67 40.36 37.58
C SER A 234 7.44 40.17 36.71
N SER A 235 7.61 40.02 35.38
CA SER A 235 6.50 39.84 34.43
C SER A 235 5.77 38.50 34.57
N GLY A 236 6.38 37.53 35.28
CA GLY A 236 5.82 36.20 35.53
C GLY A 236 6.64 35.45 36.59
N THR A 237 6.44 34.14 36.68
CA THR A 237 7.24 33.28 37.55
C THR A 237 8.60 33.04 36.93
N THR A 238 9.64 33.64 37.49
CA THR A 238 11.02 33.47 37.03
C THR A 238 11.67 32.25 37.68
N GLU A 239 12.29 31.40 36.88
CA GLU A 239 12.94 30.17 37.33
C GLU A 239 14.33 30.02 36.73
N ILE A 240 15.26 29.50 37.52
CA ILE A 240 16.63 29.19 37.09
C ILE A 240 16.91 27.72 37.38
N THR A 241 17.44 26.99 36.39
CA THR A 241 17.79 25.57 36.58
C THR A 241 18.93 25.41 37.57
N ASN A 242 18.78 24.47 38.50
CA ASN A 242 19.76 24.24 39.57
C ASN A 242 20.15 22.75 39.72
N ARG A 243 19.53 21.85 38.94
CA ARG A 243 19.68 20.39 39.03
C ARG A 243 19.94 19.78 37.66
N ALA A 244 20.80 18.77 37.60
CA ALA A 244 21.12 18.07 36.36
C ALA A 244 20.17 16.88 36.08
N ARG A 245 19.72 16.17 37.13
CA ARG A 245 18.90 14.96 36.97
C ARG A 245 17.80 14.87 38.04
N ALA A 246 16.62 14.39 37.65
CA ALA A 246 15.49 14.16 38.55
C ALA A 246 15.70 12.90 39.40
N PHE A 247 15.80 11.73 38.77
CA PHE A 247 16.02 10.46 39.45
C PHE A 247 16.63 9.41 38.52
N SER A 248 17.11 8.32 39.12
CA SER A 248 17.60 7.13 38.41
C SER A 248 16.94 5.87 38.94
N VAL A 249 16.41 5.03 38.05
CA VAL A 249 15.90 3.70 38.42
C VAL A 249 17.00 2.67 38.22
N GLY A 250 17.27 1.89 39.25
CA GLY A 250 18.41 0.98 39.30
C GLY A 250 19.36 1.31 40.44
N GLY A 251 20.43 0.53 40.55
CA GLY A 251 21.38 0.63 41.64
C GLY A 251 22.60 -0.27 41.43
N ARG A 252 23.23 -0.71 42.52
CA ARG A 252 24.45 -1.52 42.47
C ARG A 252 24.17 -2.98 42.11
N GLN A 253 22.96 -3.47 42.39
CA GLN A 253 22.56 -4.84 42.08
C GLN A 253 21.87 -4.90 40.72
N ALA A 254 22.05 -6.02 40.01
CA ALA A 254 21.51 -6.20 38.66
C ALA A 254 19.97 -6.11 38.56
N ASP A 255 19.26 -6.40 39.65
CA ASP A 255 17.79 -6.38 39.71
C ASP A 255 17.22 -5.16 40.46
N ASP A 256 18.06 -4.20 40.86
CA ASP A 256 17.58 -2.98 41.51
C ASP A 256 16.60 -2.24 40.60
N GLY A 257 15.49 -1.76 41.17
CA GLY A 257 14.47 -0.99 40.43
C GLY A 257 13.67 -1.79 39.40
N SER A 258 13.76 -3.12 39.40
CA SER A 258 13.01 -3.97 38.46
C SER A 258 11.50 -3.73 38.54
N ASN A 259 10.84 -3.75 37.38
CA ASN A 259 9.41 -3.53 37.18
C ASN A 259 8.92 -2.17 37.70
N PHE A 260 9.77 -1.13 37.63
CA PHE A 260 9.36 0.22 37.95
C PHE A 260 8.31 0.71 36.95
N THR A 261 7.28 1.39 37.45
CA THR A 261 6.19 1.94 36.63
C THR A 261 6.05 3.43 36.89
N MET A 262 6.03 4.24 35.83
CA MET A 262 5.79 5.68 35.89
C MET A 262 4.57 6.03 35.06
N LYS A 263 3.59 6.71 35.66
CA LYS A 263 2.28 7.04 35.08
C LYS A 263 1.95 8.52 35.25
N ALA A 264 1.86 9.25 34.16
CA ALA A 264 1.46 10.66 34.14
C ALA A 264 2.28 11.60 35.03
N ILE A 265 3.59 11.35 35.13
CA ILE A 265 4.52 12.22 35.83
C ILE A 265 5.33 12.99 34.79
N ASN A 266 5.13 14.30 34.67
CA ASN A 266 5.84 15.11 33.70
C ASN A 266 7.17 15.64 34.29
N VAL A 267 8.14 15.94 33.43
CA VAL A 267 9.52 16.23 33.86
C VAL A 267 10.09 17.34 32.99
N ALA A 268 10.58 18.41 33.62
CA ALA A 268 11.10 19.57 32.91
C ALA A 268 12.22 20.33 33.61
N GLN A 269 12.93 21.17 32.85
CA GLN A 269 13.86 22.20 33.36
C GLN A 269 15.04 21.62 34.14
N TYR A 270 15.67 20.59 33.58
CA TYR A 270 16.89 19.98 34.10
C TYR A 270 18.05 20.27 33.17
N SER A 271 19.24 20.42 33.74
CA SER A 271 20.44 20.81 33.00
C SER A 271 21.53 19.73 32.98
N PRO A 272 21.28 18.54 32.39
CA PRO A 272 22.34 17.56 32.18
C PRO A 272 23.38 18.03 31.15
N VAL A 273 24.62 17.55 31.26
CA VAL A 273 25.70 17.85 30.32
C VAL A 273 25.67 16.86 29.14
N GLN A 274 26.63 16.85 28.20
CA GLN A 274 26.64 15.80 27.15
C GLN A 274 27.61 14.65 27.43
N SER A 275 28.61 14.87 28.29
CA SER A 275 29.62 13.86 28.58
C SER A 275 29.16 12.91 29.69
N TRP A 276 29.09 11.61 29.37
CA TRP A 276 28.91 10.54 30.36
C TRP A 276 30.11 10.39 31.31
N SER A 277 31.30 10.84 30.88
CA SER A 277 32.54 10.74 31.66
C SER A 277 32.71 11.88 32.66
N TRP A 278 31.75 12.80 32.74
CA TRP A 278 31.72 13.82 33.78
C TRP A 278 31.15 13.21 35.07
N ASP A 279 32.05 12.74 35.92
CA ASP A 279 31.75 12.30 37.28
C ASP A 279 32.32 13.33 38.26
N ARG A 280 31.49 14.33 38.60
CA ARG A 280 31.75 15.15 39.78
C ARG A 280 30.94 14.52 40.89
N ASP A 281 31.64 13.96 41.88
CA ASP A 281 31.06 13.36 43.08
C ASP A 281 30.45 14.45 43.99
N LEU A 282 29.35 15.04 43.53
CA LEU A 282 28.52 15.94 44.30
C LEU A 282 27.50 15.06 45.00
N ALA A 283 27.63 14.96 46.32
CA ALA A 283 26.88 14.04 47.19
C ALA A 283 25.34 14.08 47.06
N GLU A 284 24.77 15.04 46.33
CA GLU A 284 23.32 15.28 46.22
C GLU A 284 22.76 15.38 44.79
N ASP A 285 23.58 15.37 43.73
CA ASP A 285 23.10 15.50 42.34
C ASP A 285 23.97 14.71 41.36
N GLN A 286 23.47 13.54 40.92
CA GLN A 286 24.10 12.78 39.85
C GLN A 286 24.09 13.57 38.55
N VAL A 287 25.29 13.94 38.09
CA VAL A 287 25.47 14.57 36.79
C VAL A 287 25.63 13.49 35.72
N GLY A 288 25.23 13.81 34.50
CA GLY A 288 25.37 12.96 33.33
C GLY A 288 24.59 13.55 32.18
N THR A 289 24.14 12.73 31.23
CA THR A 289 23.60 13.23 29.96
C THR A 289 22.10 13.43 29.90
N SER A 290 21.38 12.82 30.84
CA SER A 290 19.93 12.69 30.77
C SER A 290 19.29 13.21 32.06
N MET A 291 18.15 13.91 31.91
CA MET A 291 17.38 14.37 33.08
C MET A 291 16.76 13.21 33.87
N ILE A 292 16.52 12.06 33.22
CA ILE A 292 16.05 10.81 33.83
C ILE A 292 16.74 9.62 33.17
N VAL A 293 17.06 8.61 34.00
CA VAL A 293 17.60 7.33 33.55
C VAL A 293 16.77 6.19 34.15
N VAL A 294 16.29 5.27 33.32
CA VAL A 294 15.54 4.08 33.76
C VAL A 294 16.29 2.80 33.36
N ASN A 295 16.94 2.16 34.33
CA ASN A 295 17.75 0.96 34.07
C ASN A 295 17.14 -0.32 34.68
N GLY A 296 16.12 -0.19 35.54
CA GLY A 296 15.40 -1.34 36.08
C GLY A 296 14.70 -2.15 34.99
N ARG A 297 14.97 -3.45 34.87
CA ARG A 297 14.34 -4.32 33.86
C ARG A 297 12.82 -4.36 33.97
N GLY A 298 12.13 -4.58 32.86
CA GLY A 298 10.66 -4.69 32.81
C GLY A 298 9.93 -3.40 33.15
N SER A 299 10.63 -2.26 33.17
CA SER A 299 10.04 -0.98 33.57
C SER A 299 9.06 -0.45 32.52
N VAL A 300 8.03 0.25 32.98
CA VAL A 300 7.03 0.90 32.13
C VAL A 300 7.01 2.40 32.41
N VAL A 301 7.14 3.22 31.37
CA VAL A 301 7.02 4.68 31.47
C VAL A 301 5.93 5.12 30.51
N GLN A 302 4.87 5.70 31.04
CA GLN A 302 3.70 6.04 30.24
C GLN A 302 3.03 7.37 30.59
N ASP A 303 2.36 7.92 29.58
CA ASP A 303 1.52 9.11 29.65
C ASP A 303 2.25 10.34 30.22
N SER A 304 3.55 10.48 29.96
CA SER A 304 4.39 11.53 30.54
C SER A 304 4.94 12.50 29.49
N ILE A 305 5.29 13.72 29.91
CA ILE A 305 6.01 14.71 29.08
C ILE A 305 7.44 14.86 29.61
N PHE A 306 8.42 14.79 28.71
CA PHE A 306 9.84 15.06 28.96
C PHE A 306 10.27 16.24 28.08
N THR A 307 10.60 17.37 28.71
CA THR A 307 10.84 18.63 27.97
C THR A 307 11.84 19.52 28.67
N GLN A 308 12.43 20.49 27.97
CA GLN A 308 13.31 21.48 28.58
C GLN A 308 14.52 20.85 29.30
N SER A 309 15.04 19.73 28.78
CA SER A 309 16.42 19.28 29.09
C SER A 309 17.43 20.21 28.44
N SER A 310 18.59 20.47 29.05
CA SER A 310 19.72 21.06 28.28
C SER A 310 20.37 20.05 27.34
N SER A 311 20.24 18.74 27.63
CA SER A 311 20.76 17.66 26.79
C SER A 311 19.68 16.60 26.54
N VAL A 312 19.82 15.37 27.01
CA VAL A 312 18.88 14.26 26.73
C VAL A 312 17.67 14.31 27.66
N GLY A 313 16.47 14.10 27.10
CA GLY A 313 15.22 14.09 27.86
C GLY A 313 14.96 12.81 28.66
N PHE A 314 15.28 11.65 28.10
CA PHE A 314 15.07 10.36 28.74
C PHE A 314 16.07 9.33 28.23
N ASN A 315 16.64 8.52 29.11
CA ASN A 315 17.48 7.40 28.68
C ASN A 315 17.10 6.10 29.41
N THR A 316 17.25 4.98 28.71
CA THR A 316 17.00 3.65 29.29
C THR A 316 18.07 2.65 28.90
N ASP A 317 18.61 1.95 29.88
CA ASP A 317 19.41 0.74 29.68
C ASP A 317 18.66 -0.52 30.13
N ALA A 318 17.38 -0.36 30.51
CA ALA A 318 16.54 -1.42 31.05
C ALA A 318 16.23 -2.51 30.01
N GLN A 319 16.38 -3.76 30.43
CA GLN A 319 15.94 -4.91 29.65
C GLN A 319 14.42 -5.01 29.63
N GLY A 320 13.80 -5.14 28.46
CA GLY A 320 12.36 -5.35 28.32
C GLY A 320 11.50 -4.16 28.77
N ALA A 321 12.02 -2.94 28.70
CA ALA A 321 11.26 -1.76 29.09
C ALA A 321 10.19 -1.41 28.05
N ARG A 322 9.12 -0.74 28.51
CA ARG A 322 8.03 -0.26 27.65
C ARG A 322 7.80 1.23 27.86
N ILE A 323 8.08 2.01 26.82
CA ILE A 323 7.95 3.47 26.83
C ILE A 323 6.76 3.81 25.96
N VAL A 324 5.62 4.16 26.57
CA VAL A 324 4.31 4.15 25.90
C VAL A 324 3.60 5.50 26.03
N ASN A 325 3.13 6.07 24.91
CA ASN A 325 2.29 7.28 24.92
C ASN A 325 2.91 8.49 25.66
N ASN A 326 4.23 8.67 25.54
CA ASN A 326 4.93 9.81 26.10
C ASN A 326 5.15 10.90 25.04
N LYS A 327 5.52 12.11 25.50
CA LYS A 327 5.93 13.21 24.62
C LYS A 327 7.34 13.67 24.98
N PHE A 328 8.24 13.68 24.00
CA PHE A 328 9.61 14.18 24.10
C PHE A 328 9.70 15.46 23.28
N ILE A 329 9.68 16.61 23.95
CA ILE A 329 9.45 17.90 23.30
C ILE A 329 10.57 18.87 23.65
N GLY A 330 11.20 19.50 22.65
CA GLY A 330 12.03 20.68 22.92
C GLY A 330 13.22 20.44 23.84
N ASN A 331 13.80 19.23 23.83
CA ASN A 331 15.00 18.94 24.61
C ASN A 331 16.23 19.46 23.86
N GLY A 332 17.22 19.95 24.62
CA GLY A 332 18.40 20.60 24.07
C GLY A 332 19.19 19.68 23.13
N GLY A 333 19.33 18.40 23.49
CA GLY A 333 19.85 17.32 22.65
C GLY A 333 18.73 16.33 22.30
N ASN A 334 18.92 15.05 22.63
CA ASN A 334 17.97 14.02 22.23
C ASN A 334 16.66 14.09 23.02
N GLY A 335 15.57 13.72 22.36
CA GLY A 335 14.31 13.45 23.07
C GLY A 335 14.46 12.24 23.98
N ALA A 336 14.94 11.13 23.42
CA ALA A 336 15.21 9.91 24.17
C ALA A 336 16.51 9.20 23.72
N GLY A 337 16.96 8.23 24.52
CA GLY A 337 18.04 7.32 24.22
C GLY A 337 17.78 5.91 24.77
N ALA A 338 18.35 4.91 24.11
CA ALA A 338 18.36 3.54 24.60
C ALA A 338 19.71 2.88 24.31
N ASN A 339 20.37 2.34 25.32
CA ASN A 339 21.68 1.71 25.16
C ASN A 339 21.70 0.38 25.92
N ARG A 340 22.08 -0.72 25.28
CA ARG A 340 22.07 -2.07 25.89
C ARG A 340 20.70 -2.50 26.43
N ALA A 341 19.61 -1.86 26.03
CA ALA A 341 18.26 -2.07 26.55
C ALA A 341 17.50 -3.17 25.78
N HIS A 342 17.99 -4.41 25.73
CA HIS A 342 17.42 -5.44 24.85
C HIS A 342 15.92 -5.69 25.11
N ASN A 343 15.18 -6.07 24.07
CA ASN A 343 13.73 -6.31 24.10
C ASN A 343 12.87 -5.09 24.48
N THR A 344 13.43 -3.88 24.45
CA THR A 344 12.70 -2.65 24.78
C THR A 344 11.80 -2.18 23.65
N THR A 345 10.65 -1.62 24.01
CA THR A 345 9.65 -1.11 23.08
C THR A 345 9.31 0.35 23.34
N PHE A 346 9.41 1.19 22.32
CA PHE A 346 8.86 2.55 22.30
C PHE A 346 7.60 2.55 21.44
N GLU A 347 6.45 2.77 22.05
CA GLU A 347 5.14 2.61 21.42
C GLU A 347 4.29 3.87 21.55
N ASN A 348 3.79 4.38 20.42
CA ASN A 348 2.82 5.49 20.37
C ASN A 348 3.29 6.79 21.05
N ASN A 349 4.61 7.05 21.07
CA ASN A 349 5.16 8.30 21.61
C ASN A 349 5.20 9.39 20.55
N ILE A 350 5.34 10.64 21.01
CA ILE A 350 5.53 11.82 20.15
C ILE A 350 6.91 12.42 20.41
N PHE A 351 7.66 12.64 19.34
CA PHE A 351 8.95 13.35 19.34
C PHE A 351 8.80 14.60 18.47
N THR A 352 9.22 15.75 18.99
CA THR A 352 9.09 17.01 18.26
C THR A 352 10.03 18.07 18.82
N GLU A 353 10.63 18.85 17.93
CA GLU A 353 11.43 20.03 18.29
C GLU A 353 12.65 19.70 19.18
N ASN A 354 13.14 18.45 19.19
CA ASN A 354 14.37 18.11 19.92
C ASN A 354 15.62 18.56 19.13
N ASN A 355 16.77 18.53 19.79
CA ASN A 355 17.96 19.31 19.44
C ASN A 355 17.73 20.83 19.50
N ALA A 356 16.94 21.29 20.47
CA ALA A 356 16.61 22.71 20.65
C ALA A 356 17.82 23.59 20.98
N ALA A 357 18.91 23.01 21.50
CA ALA A 357 20.17 23.71 21.75
C ALA A 357 21.05 23.82 20.51
N ASN A 358 20.64 23.19 19.38
CA ASN A 358 21.35 23.21 18.10
C ASN A 358 22.75 22.56 18.17
N TYR A 359 22.87 21.45 18.89
CA TYR A 359 24.09 20.65 18.91
C TYR A 359 24.50 20.19 17.52
N LEU A 360 25.80 20.09 17.30
CA LEU A 360 26.36 19.70 16.01
C LEU A 360 25.99 18.26 15.65
N THR A 361 25.46 18.07 14.44
CA THR A 361 25.11 16.73 13.92
C THR A 361 25.93 16.33 12.69
N ASN A 362 26.85 17.20 12.25
CA ASN A 362 27.70 16.96 11.09
C ASN A 362 28.90 16.07 11.45
N GLY A 363 28.99 14.90 10.82
CA GLY A 363 30.07 13.92 10.99
C GLY A 363 31.47 14.46 10.73
N SER A 364 31.66 15.45 9.87
CA SER A 364 32.98 16.10 9.67
C SER A 364 33.41 16.98 10.85
N VAL A 365 32.49 17.28 11.78
CA VAL A 365 32.73 18.13 12.95
C VAL A 365 32.66 17.33 14.25
N CYS A 366 31.60 16.52 14.46
CA CYS A 366 31.48 15.65 15.63
C CYS A 366 32.16 14.28 15.48
N LEU A 367 32.61 13.91 14.27
CA LEU A 367 33.33 12.66 13.97
C LEU A 367 32.52 11.42 14.41
N ALA A 368 33.18 10.37 14.90
CA ALA A 368 32.53 9.16 15.42
C ALA A 368 31.68 9.39 16.70
N TRP A 369 31.56 10.64 17.16
CA TRP A 369 30.96 10.99 18.46
C TRP A 369 29.65 11.77 18.31
N CYS A 370 29.07 11.82 17.11
CA CYS A 370 27.77 12.41 16.88
C CYS A 370 26.68 11.58 17.60
N THR A 371 26.00 12.18 18.58
CA THR A 371 25.01 11.48 19.43
C THR A 371 23.59 12.00 19.27
N VAL A 372 23.39 13.06 18.48
CA VAL A 372 22.16 13.85 18.49
C VAL A 372 21.10 13.34 17.50
N SER A 373 19.90 13.07 18.01
CA SER A 373 18.74 12.60 17.24
C SER A 373 17.45 12.84 18.03
N GLU A 374 16.28 12.59 17.47
CA GLU A 374 15.04 12.49 18.26
C GLU A 374 15.15 11.32 19.25
N ILE A 375 15.57 10.15 18.75
CA ILE A 375 16.00 9.01 19.56
C ILE A 375 17.20 8.29 18.94
N LYS A 376 18.25 8.07 19.76
CA LYS A 376 19.43 7.29 19.40
C LYS A 376 19.42 5.98 20.16
N VAL A 377 19.68 4.88 19.46
CA VAL A 377 19.65 3.52 19.99
C VAL A 377 20.95 2.82 19.65
N THR A 378 21.61 2.24 20.65
CA THR A 378 22.91 1.57 20.49
C THR A 378 23.00 0.27 21.27
N HIS A 379 23.85 -0.64 20.77
CA HIS A 379 24.21 -1.89 21.45
C HIS A 379 23.03 -2.76 21.90
N ILE A 380 21.99 -2.89 21.08
CA ILE A 380 20.69 -3.45 21.49
C ILE A 380 20.31 -4.69 20.66
N GLU A 381 19.44 -5.54 21.22
CA GLU A 381 18.86 -6.68 20.51
C GLU A 381 17.34 -6.61 20.64
N ASN A 382 16.62 -6.90 19.55
CA ASN A 382 15.15 -6.99 19.54
C ASN A 382 14.43 -5.69 20.00
N PHE A 383 14.99 -4.52 19.69
CA PHE A 383 14.37 -3.23 19.93
C PHE A 383 13.13 -3.04 19.05
N THR A 384 12.08 -2.38 19.57
CA THR A 384 10.89 -2.03 18.77
C THR A 384 10.54 -0.56 18.90
N PHE A 385 10.44 0.14 17.77
CA PHE A 385 9.93 1.49 17.64
C PHE A 385 8.64 1.43 16.80
N ARG A 386 7.48 1.43 17.48
CA ARG A 386 6.17 1.17 16.85
C ARG A 386 5.17 2.30 17.06
N GLY A 387 4.52 2.74 15.98
CA GLY A 387 3.36 3.64 16.09
C GLY A 387 3.69 5.04 16.59
N ASN A 388 4.97 5.40 16.66
CA ASN A 388 5.41 6.71 17.14
C ASN A 388 5.23 7.77 16.06
N VAL A 389 5.14 9.03 16.51
CA VAL A 389 5.11 10.21 15.65
C VAL A 389 6.38 11.01 15.88
N VAL A 390 7.08 11.32 14.80
CA VAL A 390 8.16 12.30 14.80
C VAL A 390 7.69 13.49 13.97
N ASP A 391 7.41 14.62 14.63
CA ASP A 391 6.79 15.78 14.00
C ASP A 391 7.68 17.01 14.10
N ASN A 392 8.40 17.32 13.02
CA ASN A 392 9.22 18.51 12.90
C ASN A 392 8.61 19.53 11.92
N SER A 393 7.29 19.49 11.72
CA SER A 393 6.57 20.40 10.82
C SER A 393 6.66 21.89 11.18
N LYS A 394 7.00 22.21 12.44
CA LYS A 394 7.27 23.57 12.90
C LYS A 394 8.67 24.08 12.53
N ASN A 395 9.60 23.17 12.25
CA ASN A 395 10.91 23.54 11.75
C ASN A 395 10.77 23.98 10.29
N PRO A 396 11.68 24.82 9.77
CA PRO A 396 11.73 25.09 8.34
C PRO A 396 11.76 23.79 7.53
N ALA A 397 11.15 23.81 6.34
CA ALA A 397 11.05 22.62 5.49
C ALA A 397 12.43 22.00 5.23
N SER A 398 12.56 20.69 5.43
CA SER A 398 13.77 19.97 5.14
C SER A 398 13.88 19.72 3.63
N THR A 399 14.75 20.46 2.95
CA THR A 399 14.98 20.44 1.51
C THR A 399 16.47 20.31 1.19
N GLY A 400 16.82 19.58 0.14
CA GLY A 400 18.11 19.75 -0.55
C GLY A 400 19.35 19.47 0.28
N ASN A 401 20.00 20.54 0.74
CA ASN A 401 21.35 20.53 1.33
C ASN A 401 21.34 20.41 2.87
N ASP A 402 20.15 20.39 3.48
CA ASP A 402 20.00 20.39 4.95
C ASP A 402 20.67 19.22 5.64
N TYR A 403 20.75 18.09 4.93
CA TYR A 403 21.45 16.88 5.36
C TYR A 403 22.91 17.16 5.75
N TYR A 404 23.56 18.16 5.15
CA TYR A 404 24.96 18.52 5.43
C TYR A 404 25.15 19.87 6.14
N VAL A 405 24.14 20.75 6.06
CA VAL A 405 24.26 22.17 6.45
C VAL A 405 23.49 22.52 7.72
N ARG A 406 22.38 21.82 8.02
CA ARG A 406 21.64 22.03 9.26
C ARG A 406 22.07 20.97 10.27
N ASN A 407 22.16 21.37 11.54
CA ASN A 407 22.28 20.47 12.69
C ASN A 407 20.98 19.66 12.90
N GLY A 408 20.46 19.06 11.83
CA GLY A 408 19.23 18.30 11.81
C GLY A 408 19.41 16.93 12.44
N THR A 409 18.33 16.40 12.98
CA THR A 409 18.30 15.14 13.71
C THR A 409 17.73 14.01 12.86
N ALA A 410 18.23 12.79 13.09
CA ALA A 410 17.53 11.59 12.69
C ALA A 410 16.28 11.39 13.55
N GLY A 411 15.17 10.96 12.96
CA GLY A 411 13.93 10.63 13.67
C GLY A 411 14.08 9.39 14.54
N VAL A 412 14.75 8.36 14.03
CA VAL A 412 15.26 7.23 14.82
C VAL A 412 16.61 6.82 14.24
N TRP A 413 17.61 6.69 15.11
CA TRP A 413 18.96 6.28 14.73
C TRP A 413 19.33 4.99 15.46
N CYS A 414 19.40 3.89 14.71
CA CYS A 414 20.02 2.65 15.14
C CYS A 414 21.51 2.71 14.76
N ASP A 415 22.38 2.55 15.74
CA ASP A 415 23.83 2.69 15.58
C ASP A 415 24.55 1.64 16.45
N GLU A 416 25.83 1.40 16.16
CA GLU A 416 26.73 0.48 16.87
C GLU A 416 26.07 -0.85 17.29
N GLY A 417 25.47 -1.55 16.31
CA GLY A 417 24.93 -2.89 16.49
C GLY A 417 23.53 -2.96 17.10
N CYS A 418 22.54 -2.41 16.41
CA CYS A 418 21.13 -2.71 16.63
C CYS A 418 20.76 -4.01 15.91
N ILE A 419 20.56 -5.10 16.67
CA ILE A 419 20.32 -6.43 16.10
C ILE A 419 18.83 -6.77 16.16
N LYS A 420 18.24 -7.11 15.01
CA LYS A 420 16.82 -7.48 14.85
C LYS A 420 15.85 -6.40 15.37
N ALA A 421 16.23 -5.13 15.18
CA ALA A 421 15.36 -4.01 15.52
C ALA A 421 14.12 -3.98 14.63
N LYS A 422 13.02 -3.41 15.12
CA LYS A 422 11.74 -3.27 14.39
C LYS A 422 11.31 -1.82 14.42
N ILE A 423 11.38 -1.14 13.29
CA ILE A 423 10.94 0.24 13.11
C ILE A 423 9.70 0.20 12.24
N VAL A 424 8.51 0.18 12.87
CA VAL A 424 7.26 -0.17 12.20
C VAL A 424 6.09 0.76 12.52
N ASN A 425 5.21 0.99 11.55
CA ASN A 425 3.96 1.74 11.73
C ASN A 425 4.14 3.19 12.24
N ASN A 426 5.32 3.79 12.11
CA ASN A 426 5.58 5.15 12.59
C ASN A 426 5.17 6.20 11.54
N PHE A 427 4.97 7.45 11.98
CA PHE A 427 4.68 8.59 11.11
C PHE A 427 5.72 9.70 11.31
N PHE A 428 6.48 9.99 10.24
CA PHE A 428 7.54 10.99 10.24
C PHE A 428 7.12 12.20 9.41
N ILE A 429 7.30 13.40 9.96
CA ILE A 429 6.88 14.65 9.32
C ILE A 429 8.04 15.64 9.35
N ASN A 430 8.42 16.12 8.17
CA ASN A 430 9.47 17.14 7.99
C ASN A 430 10.80 16.83 8.72
N THR A 431 11.24 15.58 8.70
CA THR A 431 12.49 15.18 9.36
C THR A 431 13.70 15.48 8.49
N THR A 432 14.88 15.68 9.09
CA THR A 432 16.12 15.77 8.29
C THR A 432 16.48 14.42 7.73
N THR A 433 16.51 13.40 8.58
CA THR A 433 16.54 11.97 8.21
C THR A 433 15.43 11.28 8.99
N ALA A 434 14.48 10.58 8.35
CA ALA A 434 13.41 9.94 9.11
C ALA A 434 13.92 8.71 9.87
N ILE A 435 14.62 7.81 9.19
CA ILE A 435 15.15 6.56 9.74
C ILE A 435 16.60 6.42 9.32
N PHE A 436 17.49 6.19 10.29
CA PHE A 436 18.90 5.91 10.05
C PHE A 436 19.29 4.57 10.71
N ASP A 437 19.53 3.55 9.88
CA ASP A 437 19.93 2.19 10.26
C ASP A 437 21.41 2.00 9.93
N GLU A 438 22.27 2.31 10.88
CA GLU A 438 23.73 2.34 10.73
C GLU A 438 24.39 1.17 11.45
N VAL A 439 25.36 0.52 10.79
CA VAL A 439 26.24 -0.54 11.34
C VAL A 439 25.50 -1.58 12.21
N SER A 440 24.35 -2.02 11.70
CA SER A 440 23.36 -2.83 12.40
C SER A 440 23.07 -4.14 11.65
N ASP A 441 22.28 -5.04 12.24
CA ASP A 441 21.94 -6.32 11.58
C ASP A 441 20.47 -6.70 11.74
N GLY A 442 19.83 -7.08 10.63
CA GLY A 442 18.51 -7.68 10.63
C GLY A 442 17.37 -6.73 10.97
N THR A 443 17.55 -5.40 10.82
CA THR A 443 16.52 -4.41 11.12
C THR A 443 15.32 -4.55 10.17
N ILE A 444 14.10 -4.63 10.72
CA ILE A 444 12.85 -4.60 9.95
C ILE A 444 12.29 -3.18 9.97
N ILE A 445 12.31 -2.54 8.80
CA ILE A 445 11.77 -1.19 8.57
C ILE A 445 10.52 -1.34 7.73
N ALA A 446 9.34 -1.31 8.36
CA ALA A 446 8.12 -1.64 7.63
C ALA A 446 6.86 -0.87 8.01
N SER A 447 5.99 -0.62 7.03
CA SER A 447 4.68 0.05 7.24
C SER A 447 4.78 1.45 7.85
N ASN A 448 5.92 2.14 7.69
CA ASN A 448 6.07 3.52 8.09
C ASN A 448 5.51 4.47 7.02
N ILE A 449 5.03 5.63 7.46
CA ILE A 449 4.68 6.74 6.58
C ILE A 449 5.69 7.87 6.82
N ILE A 450 6.35 8.31 5.76
CA ILE A 450 7.29 9.44 5.78
C ILE A 450 6.71 10.54 4.90
N GLU A 451 6.28 11.63 5.53
CA GLU A 451 5.67 12.79 4.89
C GLU A 451 6.61 13.99 4.97
N GLY A 452 7.36 14.21 3.89
CA GLY A 452 8.36 15.27 3.85
C GLY A 452 9.58 14.94 4.69
N SER A 453 10.75 14.90 4.05
CA SER A 453 12.03 14.82 4.74
C SER A 453 13.19 15.18 3.81
N GLY A 454 14.34 15.51 4.40
CA GLY A 454 15.60 15.63 3.67
C GLY A 454 16.04 14.28 3.11
N ALA A 455 16.09 13.27 3.98
CA ALA A 455 16.28 11.86 3.68
C ALA A 455 15.19 11.02 4.38
N GLY A 456 14.68 10.00 3.68
CA GLY A 456 13.65 9.11 4.20
C GLY A 456 14.28 8.00 5.03
N ILE A 457 14.56 6.88 4.36
CA ILE A 457 15.20 5.70 4.96
C ILE A 457 16.66 5.66 4.52
N SER A 458 17.57 5.77 5.47
CA SER A 458 19.00 5.58 5.25
C SER A 458 19.44 4.27 5.89
N VAL A 459 19.91 3.32 5.09
CA VAL A 459 20.57 2.09 5.56
C VAL A 459 22.05 2.26 5.26
N SER A 460 22.90 2.18 6.28
CA SER A 460 24.33 2.41 6.11
C SER A 460 25.14 1.30 6.76
N SER A 461 25.95 0.59 5.97
CA SER A 461 26.87 -0.44 6.49
C SER A 461 26.16 -1.52 7.36
N SER A 462 24.87 -1.76 7.10
CA SER A 462 24.00 -2.64 7.89
C SER A 462 23.62 -3.91 7.12
N SER A 463 23.75 -5.06 7.77
CA SER A 463 23.47 -6.36 7.15
C SER A 463 22.03 -6.81 7.35
N ASN A 464 21.48 -7.57 6.39
CA ASN A 464 20.20 -8.26 6.48
C ASN A 464 18.97 -7.37 6.78
N SER A 465 19.08 -6.05 6.57
CA SER A 465 17.96 -5.13 6.77
C SER A 465 16.81 -5.43 5.79
N LYS A 466 15.58 -5.24 6.25
CA LYS A 466 14.32 -5.55 5.54
C LYS A 466 13.48 -4.29 5.44
N VAL A 467 13.46 -3.65 4.27
CA VAL A 467 12.70 -2.42 3.99
C VAL A 467 11.42 -2.78 3.22
N TYR A 468 10.31 -2.91 3.96
CA TYR A 468 9.06 -3.44 3.41
C TYR A 468 7.89 -2.49 3.56
N ASN A 469 7.07 -2.34 2.51
CA ASN A 469 5.75 -1.73 2.67
C ASN A 469 5.79 -0.32 3.31
N ASN A 470 6.81 0.51 3.05
CA ASN A 470 6.81 1.89 3.54
C ASN A 470 6.15 2.81 2.51
N THR A 471 5.48 3.86 2.98
CA THR A 471 4.97 4.95 2.12
C THR A 471 5.81 6.19 2.34
N ILE A 472 6.57 6.59 1.33
CA ILE A 472 7.46 7.75 1.37
C ILE A 472 6.94 8.77 0.37
N SER A 473 6.55 9.94 0.86
CA SER A 473 5.93 11.00 0.07
C SER A 473 6.66 12.31 0.31
N ARG A 474 6.92 13.07 -0.77
CA ARG A 474 7.49 14.43 -0.70
C ARG A 474 8.84 14.52 0.02
N THR A 475 9.57 13.42 0.03
CA THR A 475 10.92 13.35 0.58
C THR A 475 11.93 13.65 -0.51
N ASN A 476 13.01 14.38 -0.22
CA ASN A 476 14.02 14.71 -1.22
C ASN A 476 14.87 13.49 -1.60
N ARG A 477 15.43 12.76 -0.62
CA ARG A 477 16.18 11.49 -0.81
C ARG A 477 15.42 10.33 -0.16
N PRO A 478 14.45 9.70 -0.85
CA PRO A 478 13.55 8.75 -0.22
C PRO A 478 14.26 7.55 0.40
N ILE A 479 15.19 6.94 -0.34
CA ILE A 479 15.98 5.80 0.15
C ILE A 479 17.45 6.02 -0.18
N MET A 480 18.28 5.93 0.84
CA MET A 480 19.74 5.99 0.76
C MET A 480 20.33 4.69 1.29
N LEU A 481 21.19 4.07 0.50
CA LEU A 481 21.92 2.86 0.82
C LEU A 481 23.41 3.22 0.72
N ASN A 482 24.08 3.32 1.86
CA ASN A 482 25.45 3.81 1.90
C ASN A 482 26.36 2.73 2.46
N GLU A 483 27.43 2.41 1.76
CA GLU A 483 28.57 1.72 2.35
C GLU A 483 29.57 2.76 2.84
N ASP A 484 29.99 2.62 4.10
CA ASP A 484 31.19 3.29 4.61
C ASP A 484 32.35 2.29 4.74
N ALA A 485 33.59 2.78 4.80
CA ALA A 485 34.77 1.93 4.72
C ALA A 485 35.09 1.14 6.02
N ARG A 486 34.37 1.39 7.12
CA ARG A 486 34.58 0.70 8.41
C ARG A 486 34.08 -0.73 8.31
N THR A 487 34.75 -1.61 9.05
CA THR A 487 34.52 -3.06 9.01
C THR A 487 34.88 -3.66 10.36
N ASP A 488 34.32 -4.85 10.64
CA ASP A 488 34.69 -5.72 11.76
C ASP A 488 34.57 -5.04 13.14
N GLY A 489 33.61 -4.12 13.29
CA GLY A 489 33.41 -3.39 14.55
C GLY A 489 34.50 -2.35 14.87
N CYS A 490 35.28 -1.90 13.89
CA CYS A 490 36.34 -0.92 14.13
C CYS A 490 35.91 0.52 13.82
N ASN A 491 35.74 1.34 14.86
CA ASN A 491 35.36 2.76 14.73
C ASN A 491 36.49 3.65 14.20
N GLU A 492 37.74 3.32 14.52
CA GLU A 492 38.91 4.07 14.06
C GLU A 492 40.09 3.13 13.83
N ARG A 493 40.69 3.22 12.64
CA ARG A 493 41.89 2.47 12.24
C ARG A 493 43.12 3.37 12.21
N ASP A 494 44.31 2.78 12.34
CA ASP A 494 45.54 3.54 12.23
C ASP A 494 45.75 4.12 10.82
N ALA A 495 46.07 5.42 10.76
CA ALA A 495 46.22 6.15 9.51
C ALA A 495 47.39 5.64 8.63
N HIS A 496 48.42 5.03 9.22
CA HIS A 496 49.58 4.50 8.49
C HIS A 496 49.45 3.00 8.23
N ASN A 497 48.64 2.29 9.01
CA ASN A 497 48.34 0.87 8.80
C ASN A 497 46.87 0.55 9.14
N PRO A 498 45.97 0.57 8.14
CA PRO A 498 44.55 0.29 8.32
C PRO A 498 44.21 -1.10 8.91
N GLN A 499 45.17 -2.04 8.91
CA GLN A 499 44.98 -3.35 9.55
C GLN A 499 44.94 -3.25 11.08
N ILE A 500 45.43 -2.16 11.67
CA ILE A 500 45.43 -1.95 13.11
C ILE A 500 44.16 -1.17 13.50
N CYS A 501 43.30 -1.79 14.31
CA CYS A 501 42.17 -1.09 14.91
C CYS A 501 42.61 -0.32 16.16
N LYS A 502 42.43 1.00 16.17
CA LYS A 502 42.73 1.89 17.31
C LYS A 502 41.56 2.04 18.26
N SER A 503 40.33 2.03 17.74
CA SER A 503 39.10 2.16 18.52
C SER A 503 38.16 1.02 18.16
N LEU A 504 38.23 -0.08 18.91
CA LEU A 504 37.37 -1.25 18.73
C LEU A 504 36.02 -1.02 19.42
N GLU A 505 34.93 -1.09 18.64
CA GLU A 505 33.57 -1.20 19.16
C GLU A 505 33.33 -2.67 19.57
N SER A 506 33.47 -2.93 20.86
CA SER A 506 33.54 -4.30 21.39
C SER A 506 32.22 -5.07 21.30
N TRP A 507 31.06 -4.40 21.26
CA TRP A 507 29.77 -5.05 21.14
C TRP A 507 29.57 -5.64 19.75
N SER A 508 29.72 -4.83 18.71
CA SER A 508 29.59 -5.25 17.31
C SER A 508 30.63 -6.30 16.96
N ALA A 509 31.89 -6.08 17.36
CA ALA A 509 32.96 -7.06 17.17
C ALA A 509 32.65 -8.37 17.90
N GLY A 510 32.19 -8.31 19.15
CA GLY A 510 31.80 -9.48 19.94
C GLY A 510 30.59 -10.25 19.39
N LYS A 511 29.72 -9.57 18.63
CA LYS A 511 28.58 -10.17 17.91
C LYS A 511 28.94 -10.62 16.49
N GLY A 512 30.15 -10.33 16.01
CA GLY A 512 30.61 -10.68 14.67
C GLY A 512 29.91 -9.90 13.56
N LEU A 513 29.52 -8.64 13.82
CA LEU A 513 28.91 -7.80 12.80
C LEU A 513 29.97 -7.40 11.76
N SER A 514 29.67 -7.59 10.48
CA SER A 514 30.58 -7.24 9.39
C SER A 514 30.77 -5.74 9.21
N TRP A 515 29.72 -4.97 9.53
CA TRP A 515 29.55 -3.58 9.13
C TRP A 515 29.62 -3.38 7.61
N ASN A 516 29.16 -4.37 6.85
CA ASN A 516 28.97 -4.25 5.41
C ASN A 516 27.47 -4.23 5.10
N LEU A 517 27.04 -3.30 4.24
CA LEU A 517 25.67 -3.27 3.74
C LEU A 517 25.47 -4.44 2.79
N THR A 518 24.87 -5.51 3.29
CA THR A 518 24.72 -6.79 2.59
C THR A 518 23.41 -7.47 2.96
N GLY A 519 22.91 -8.37 2.11
CA GLY A 519 21.71 -9.14 2.44
C GLY A 519 20.40 -8.33 2.49
N LEU A 520 20.41 -7.09 1.98
CA LEU A 520 19.26 -6.18 1.99
C LEU A 520 18.09 -6.78 1.21
N GLU A 521 16.91 -6.73 1.83
CA GLU A 521 15.63 -7.03 1.21
C GLU A 521 14.79 -5.76 1.12
N MET A 522 14.35 -5.37 -0.07
CA MET A 522 13.54 -4.16 -0.26
C MET A 522 12.33 -4.41 -1.16
N TYR A 523 11.14 -4.49 -0.56
CA TYR A 523 9.92 -4.85 -1.29
C TYR A 523 8.70 -4.00 -0.94
N ASN A 524 7.78 -3.89 -1.89
CA ASN A 524 6.44 -3.34 -1.68
C ASN A 524 6.40 -1.87 -1.21
N ASN A 525 7.47 -1.08 -1.33
CA ASN A 525 7.45 0.31 -0.88
C ASN A 525 6.75 1.20 -1.92
N ILE A 526 6.04 2.25 -1.48
CA ILE A 526 5.60 3.34 -2.37
C ILE A 526 6.53 4.54 -2.15
N ILE A 527 7.19 4.98 -3.21
CA ILE A 527 8.06 6.15 -3.24
C ILE A 527 7.44 7.17 -4.19
N SER A 528 6.84 8.20 -3.62
CA SER A 528 5.92 9.10 -4.33
C SER A 528 6.36 10.56 -4.25
N SER A 529 6.29 11.24 -5.40
CA SER A 529 6.30 12.69 -5.51
C SER A 529 7.46 13.35 -4.78
N ARG A 530 8.69 12.87 -5.04
CA ARG A 530 9.94 13.38 -4.47
C ARG A 530 9.95 14.92 -4.43
N ALA A 531 10.51 15.50 -3.37
CA ALA A 531 10.68 16.95 -3.28
C ALA A 531 11.88 17.40 -4.13
N VAL A 532 11.69 17.40 -5.46
CA VAL A 532 12.70 17.81 -6.46
C VAL A 532 13.13 19.26 -6.26
N ILE A 533 14.41 19.54 -6.41
CA ILE A 533 14.98 20.90 -6.34
C ILE A 533 15.72 21.20 -7.64
N SER A 534 15.61 22.44 -8.13
CA SER A 534 16.28 22.85 -9.36
C SER A 534 17.80 22.62 -9.26
N GLY A 535 18.38 21.86 -10.19
CA GLY A 535 19.79 21.53 -10.21
C GLY A 535 20.23 20.39 -9.28
N ASP A 536 19.30 19.60 -8.73
CA ASP A 536 19.58 18.46 -7.82
C ASP A 536 20.13 17.19 -8.50
N THR A 537 20.58 17.34 -9.75
CA THR A 537 21.18 16.29 -10.59
C THR A 537 22.69 16.44 -10.74
N GLY A 538 23.34 17.35 -10.00
CA GLY A 538 24.79 17.57 -10.03
C GLY A 538 25.46 17.36 -8.67
N ALA A 539 26.79 17.14 -8.68
CA ALA A 539 27.58 17.13 -7.46
C ALA A 539 27.50 18.49 -6.74
N PRO A 540 27.44 18.55 -5.40
CA PRO A 540 27.60 17.44 -4.45
C PRO A 540 26.32 16.64 -4.14
N LEU A 541 25.16 16.97 -4.72
CA LEU A 541 23.86 16.44 -4.29
C LEU A 541 23.13 15.71 -5.43
N TRP A 542 23.46 14.45 -5.68
CA TRP A 542 22.69 13.62 -6.59
C TRP A 542 21.50 12.98 -5.85
N SER A 543 20.32 13.58 -5.99
CA SER A 543 19.11 13.16 -5.27
C SER A 543 18.24 12.25 -6.14
N TYR A 544 18.00 11.02 -5.71
CA TYR A 544 17.29 9.98 -6.47
C TYR A 544 16.25 9.27 -5.61
N PRO A 545 15.19 8.67 -6.19
CA PRO A 545 14.25 7.82 -5.46
C PRO A 545 14.95 6.73 -4.64
N VAL A 546 15.92 6.02 -5.24
CA VAL A 546 16.82 5.11 -4.53
C VAL A 546 18.25 5.48 -4.89
N ARG A 547 19.07 5.78 -3.89
CA ARG A 547 20.50 5.99 -4.08
C ARG A 547 21.26 4.87 -3.38
N SER A 548 21.99 4.07 -4.14
CA SER A 548 23.07 3.25 -3.58
C SER A 548 24.41 3.96 -3.75
N THR A 549 25.28 3.80 -2.76
CA THR A 549 26.66 4.29 -2.78
C THR A 549 27.55 3.20 -2.21
N GLY A 550 28.28 2.51 -3.09
CA GLY A 550 29.21 1.45 -2.74
C GLY A 550 30.64 1.96 -2.62
N GLY A 551 31.53 1.18 -2.00
CA GLY A 551 32.89 1.64 -1.79
C GLY A 551 33.86 0.57 -1.28
N PRO A 552 35.17 0.87 -1.35
CA PRO A 552 36.20 0.01 -0.78
C PRO A 552 36.17 0.07 0.75
N ASN A 553 36.41 -1.09 1.37
CA ASN A 553 36.60 -1.20 2.80
C ASN A 553 38.06 -0.92 3.20
N HIS A 554 38.27 -0.44 4.42
CA HIS A 554 39.61 -0.27 4.97
C HIS A 554 40.39 -1.58 5.03
N THR A 555 39.69 -2.69 5.28
CA THR A 555 40.22 -4.05 5.30
C THR A 555 39.23 -5.00 4.63
N GLY A 556 39.74 -6.00 3.91
CA GLY A 556 38.89 -6.95 3.17
C GLY A 556 38.37 -6.40 1.83
N PRO A 557 37.46 -7.15 1.16
CA PRO A 557 36.85 -6.70 -0.09
C PRO A 557 35.87 -5.53 0.17
N GLY A 558 35.74 -4.62 -0.80
CA GLY A 558 34.73 -3.57 -0.77
C GLY A 558 33.32 -4.11 -1.06
N THR A 559 32.32 -3.32 -0.70
CA THR A 559 30.91 -3.64 -0.90
C THR A 559 30.32 -2.71 -1.94
N TYR A 560 29.78 -3.28 -3.02
CA TYR A 560 29.17 -2.54 -4.12
C TYR A 560 27.71 -2.91 -4.29
N THR A 561 26.97 -2.22 -5.17
CA THR A 561 25.49 -2.36 -5.20
C THR A 561 25.03 -3.79 -5.48
N ASN A 562 25.81 -4.57 -6.23
CA ASN A 562 25.54 -5.99 -6.44
C ASN A 562 25.60 -6.83 -5.16
N ASP A 563 26.43 -6.44 -4.18
CA ASP A 563 26.64 -7.16 -2.92
C ASP A 563 25.63 -6.76 -1.85
N MET A 564 25.10 -5.55 -1.97
CA MET A 564 24.10 -4.98 -1.06
C MET A 564 22.83 -5.80 -1.01
N PHE A 565 22.27 -6.16 -2.16
CA PHE A 565 20.95 -6.77 -2.23
C PHE A 565 20.99 -8.29 -2.18
N LYS A 566 20.13 -8.84 -1.31
CA LYS A 566 19.58 -10.20 -1.46
C LYS A 566 18.40 -10.20 -2.43
N GLY A 567 17.57 -9.18 -2.37
CA GLY A 567 16.43 -9.03 -3.27
C GLY A 567 15.73 -7.70 -3.16
N PHE A 568 15.14 -7.26 -4.27
CA PHE A 568 14.50 -5.96 -4.39
C PHE A 568 13.49 -6.00 -5.54
N ASP A 569 12.20 -5.83 -5.23
CA ASP A 569 11.11 -5.94 -6.21
C ASP A 569 9.76 -5.43 -5.67
N TYR A 570 8.74 -5.33 -6.53
CA TYR A 570 7.37 -4.92 -6.18
C TYR A 570 7.26 -3.52 -5.55
N ASN A 571 8.26 -2.67 -5.69
CA ASN A 571 8.21 -1.27 -5.30
C ASN A 571 7.34 -0.47 -6.28
N ALA A 572 6.86 0.68 -5.87
CA ALA A 572 6.01 1.54 -6.68
C ALA A 572 6.52 2.97 -6.62
N TYR A 573 6.95 3.46 -7.77
CA TYR A 573 7.50 4.79 -7.97
C TYR A 573 6.44 5.68 -8.62
N TYR A 574 6.25 6.86 -8.06
CA TYR A 574 5.47 7.93 -8.68
C TYR A 574 6.32 9.19 -8.77
N ARG A 575 6.71 9.55 -9.99
CA ARG A 575 7.62 10.67 -10.27
C ARG A 575 6.90 11.78 -11.02
N SER A 576 7.46 12.99 -11.00
CA SER A 576 6.88 14.12 -11.73
C SER A 576 6.94 13.92 -13.25
N SER A 577 8.13 13.65 -13.78
CA SER A 577 8.38 13.31 -15.20
C SER A 577 9.80 12.78 -15.36
N LEU A 578 10.09 12.10 -16.49
CA LEU A 578 11.47 11.75 -16.87
C LEU A 578 12.36 12.96 -17.12
N GLN A 579 11.77 14.12 -17.47
CA GLN A 579 12.53 15.35 -17.69
C GLN A 579 13.09 15.92 -16.38
N ASN A 580 12.30 15.85 -15.31
CA ASN A 580 12.69 16.37 -14.00
C ASN A 580 13.43 15.34 -13.15
N GLU A 581 13.10 14.05 -13.32
CA GLU A 581 13.62 12.95 -12.53
C GLU A 581 14.09 11.83 -13.47
N GLY A 582 15.16 12.08 -14.23
CA GLY A 582 15.64 11.16 -15.28
C GLY A 582 16.26 9.86 -14.79
N THR A 583 16.50 9.73 -13.48
CA THR A 583 17.11 8.54 -12.87
C THR A 583 16.27 8.10 -11.68
N ILE A 584 15.95 6.81 -11.64
CA ILE A 584 15.23 6.17 -10.54
C ILE A 584 16.18 5.59 -9.50
N MET A 585 17.28 4.99 -9.94
CA MET A 585 18.22 4.28 -9.10
C MET A 585 19.65 4.40 -9.62
N THR A 586 20.60 4.56 -8.70
CA THR A 586 22.03 4.47 -8.96
C THR A 586 22.53 3.06 -8.74
N TRP A 587 23.62 2.69 -9.40
CA TRP A 587 24.24 1.38 -9.24
C TRP A 587 25.76 1.49 -9.39
N ASP A 588 26.46 1.27 -8.29
CA ASP A 588 27.93 1.28 -8.23
C ASP A 588 28.48 -0.15 -8.37
N LEU A 589 29.55 -0.29 -9.14
CA LEU A 589 30.25 -1.52 -9.50
C LEU A 589 31.69 -1.49 -8.99
N ALA A 590 32.27 -2.66 -8.74
CA ALA A 590 33.63 -2.77 -8.20
C ALA A 590 34.73 -2.25 -9.15
N ASP A 591 34.53 -2.39 -10.46
CA ASP A 591 35.57 -2.17 -11.47
C ASP A 591 35.77 -0.69 -11.83
N VAL A 592 34.96 0.22 -11.29
CA VAL A 592 35.01 1.66 -11.62
C VAL A 592 35.08 2.48 -10.33
N PRO A 593 36.27 2.97 -9.94
CA PRO A 593 36.43 3.76 -8.73
C PRO A 593 35.73 5.13 -8.85
N ASN A 594 34.99 5.52 -7.81
CA ASN A 594 34.44 6.87 -7.59
C ASN A 594 33.38 7.37 -8.58
N ARG A 595 32.56 6.50 -9.20
CA ARG A 595 31.48 6.94 -10.11
C ARG A 595 30.14 6.26 -9.83
N LEU A 596 29.07 7.02 -10.08
CA LEU A 596 27.72 6.50 -10.26
C LEU A 596 27.69 5.72 -11.58
N ASP A 597 28.06 4.43 -11.54
CA ASP A 597 28.41 3.69 -12.75
C ASP A 597 27.24 3.44 -13.69
N ILE A 598 26.09 3.14 -13.10
CA ILE A 598 24.84 3.02 -13.83
C ILE A 598 23.81 3.95 -13.21
N LEU A 599 23.18 4.74 -14.06
CA LEU A 599 22.02 5.55 -13.74
C LEU A 599 20.82 4.94 -14.45
N PHE A 600 20.05 4.13 -13.73
CA PHE A 600 18.84 3.54 -14.31
C PHE A 600 17.76 4.61 -14.45
N ALA A 601 17.24 4.79 -15.66
CA ALA A 601 16.15 5.73 -15.92
C ALA A 601 14.77 5.14 -15.56
N ASN A 602 14.59 3.83 -15.75
CA ASN A 602 13.34 3.12 -15.54
C ASN A 602 13.57 1.77 -14.85
N VAL A 603 12.59 1.31 -14.06
CA VAL A 603 12.63 -0.01 -13.38
C VAL A 603 12.81 -1.18 -14.35
N LYS A 604 12.19 -1.11 -15.54
CA LYS A 604 12.21 -2.18 -16.55
C LYS A 604 13.61 -2.47 -17.12
N ASP A 605 14.55 -1.54 -16.95
CA ASP A 605 15.91 -1.63 -17.49
C ASP A 605 16.84 -2.34 -16.48
N ILE A 606 16.52 -2.32 -15.19
CA ILE A 606 17.35 -2.89 -14.09
C ILE A 606 17.50 -4.40 -14.27
N ALA A 607 16.40 -5.14 -14.37
CA ALA A 607 16.43 -6.60 -14.50
C ALA A 607 17.06 -7.11 -15.82
N LYS A 608 17.15 -6.24 -16.85
CA LYS A 608 17.68 -6.56 -18.17
C LYS A 608 19.17 -6.28 -18.31
N ASP A 609 19.74 -5.44 -17.45
CA ASP A 609 21.15 -5.11 -17.50
C ASP A 609 21.99 -6.29 -16.99
N SER A 610 22.90 -6.78 -17.84
CA SER A 610 23.73 -7.95 -17.53
C SER A 610 24.74 -7.71 -16.41
N ARG A 611 24.98 -6.44 -16.03
CA ARG A 611 25.88 -6.06 -14.93
C ARG A 611 25.18 -6.13 -13.57
N VAL A 612 23.85 -6.17 -13.54
CA VAL A 612 23.06 -6.40 -12.33
C VAL A 612 23.04 -7.90 -12.05
N ARG A 613 23.59 -8.30 -10.90
CA ARG A 613 23.80 -9.71 -10.53
C ARG A 613 22.48 -10.49 -10.56
N SER A 614 22.42 -11.56 -11.33
CA SER A 614 21.21 -12.37 -11.54
C SER A 614 20.72 -13.11 -10.29
N SER A 615 21.56 -13.25 -9.27
CA SER A 615 21.20 -13.86 -7.99
C SER A 615 20.38 -12.94 -7.08
N ILE A 616 20.26 -11.65 -7.39
CA ILE A 616 19.38 -10.72 -6.68
C ILE A 616 17.94 -11.07 -7.04
N ASP A 617 17.12 -11.37 -6.04
CA ASP A 617 15.72 -11.74 -6.26
C ASP A 617 14.90 -10.56 -6.82
N GLY A 618 14.15 -10.84 -7.89
CA GLY A 618 13.23 -9.92 -8.57
C GLY A 618 13.88 -8.84 -9.44
N ARG A 619 14.87 -8.08 -8.93
CA ARG A 619 15.52 -6.94 -9.63
C ARG A 619 14.52 -5.92 -10.18
N ASP A 620 13.49 -5.62 -9.38
CA ASP A 620 12.43 -4.68 -9.70
C ASP A 620 11.58 -5.03 -10.94
N ALA A 621 11.61 -6.29 -11.37
CA ALA A 621 10.87 -6.77 -12.55
C ALA A 621 9.34 -6.61 -12.45
N HIS A 622 8.78 -6.57 -11.24
CA HIS A 622 7.36 -6.37 -10.96
C HIS A 622 7.05 -4.97 -10.41
N SER A 623 8.04 -4.08 -10.36
CA SER A 623 7.87 -2.72 -9.83
C SER A 623 7.07 -1.83 -10.77
N LEU A 624 6.37 -0.85 -10.19
CA LEU A 624 5.58 0.14 -10.94
C LEU A 624 6.39 1.42 -11.06
N ASP A 625 6.43 2.02 -12.23
CA ASP A 625 7.10 3.30 -12.49
C ASP A 625 6.15 4.21 -13.29
N LEU A 626 5.45 5.08 -12.54
CA LEU A 626 4.40 5.94 -13.07
C LEU A 626 4.79 7.41 -12.91
N PHE A 627 4.18 8.27 -13.75
CA PHE A 627 4.48 9.69 -13.78
C PHE A 627 3.21 10.55 -13.68
N GLY A 628 3.32 11.71 -13.06
CA GLY A 628 2.26 12.71 -13.08
C GLY A 628 2.32 13.73 -11.95
N THR A 629 1.25 14.49 -11.80
CA THR A 629 1.08 15.48 -10.73
C THR A 629 0.55 14.81 -9.46
N ARG A 630 0.79 15.42 -8.30
CA ARG A 630 0.26 14.93 -7.00
C ARG A 630 -1.26 14.83 -6.98
N ALA A 631 -1.95 15.78 -7.60
CA ALA A 631 -3.41 15.77 -7.74
C ALA A 631 -3.93 14.54 -8.51
N ASN A 632 -3.12 14.01 -9.43
CA ASN A 632 -3.46 12.84 -10.24
C ASN A 632 -2.82 11.54 -9.74
N ASN A 633 -2.27 11.52 -8.51
CA ASN A 633 -1.59 10.36 -7.97
C ASN A 633 -2.47 9.09 -8.08
N PRO A 634 -2.01 8.04 -8.79
CA PRO A 634 -2.78 6.82 -9.03
C PRO A 634 -2.87 5.91 -7.80
N TYR A 635 -2.04 6.15 -6.79
CA TYR A 635 -1.96 5.32 -5.59
C TYR A 635 -2.95 5.78 -4.52
N PHE A 636 -2.84 7.03 -4.06
CA PHE A 636 -3.50 7.49 -2.84
C PHE A 636 -4.87 8.13 -3.09
N ILE A 637 -5.75 8.12 -2.08
CA ILE A 637 -7.00 8.91 -2.07
C ILE A 637 -6.67 10.39 -2.25
N LYS A 638 -5.64 10.88 -1.56
CA LYS A 638 -5.15 12.24 -1.70
C LYS A 638 -3.68 12.33 -1.32
N GLU A 639 -2.85 12.87 -2.20
CA GLU A 639 -1.52 13.35 -1.83
C GLU A 639 -1.54 14.87 -1.81
N ALA A 640 -1.01 15.50 -0.76
CA ALA A 640 -1.04 16.94 -0.66
C ALA A 640 -0.09 17.62 -1.66
N GLU A 641 -0.49 18.80 -2.15
CA GLU A 641 0.13 19.42 -3.32
C GLU A 641 1.49 20.05 -3.02
N GLN A 642 1.62 20.83 -1.94
CA GLN A 642 2.88 21.49 -1.59
C GLN A 642 3.76 20.63 -0.69
N ASN A 643 5.09 20.82 -0.72
CA ASN A 643 6.00 20.08 0.17
C ASN A 643 5.76 20.38 1.66
N THR A 644 5.25 21.56 1.97
CA THR A 644 4.97 22.04 3.33
C THR A 644 3.53 21.78 3.79
N ASP A 645 2.71 21.15 2.95
CA ASP A 645 1.34 20.76 3.31
C ASP A 645 1.33 19.48 4.14
N TYR A 646 1.90 19.56 5.35
CA TYR A 646 1.92 18.47 6.32
C TYR A 646 0.51 18.21 6.86
N ARG A 647 0.20 16.94 7.15
CA ARG A 647 -1.10 16.46 7.66
C ARG A 647 -2.28 16.83 6.74
N LYS A 648 -2.03 16.89 5.43
CA LYS A 648 -3.06 17.19 4.41
C LYS A 648 -3.25 16.06 3.39
N SER A 649 -2.59 14.92 3.60
CA SER A 649 -2.64 13.73 2.73
C SER A 649 -3.56 12.65 3.30
N ASN A 650 -4.13 11.83 2.42
CA ASN A 650 -4.77 10.57 2.76
C ASN A 650 -4.10 9.45 1.95
N TYR A 651 -3.17 8.76 2.61
CA TYR A 651 -2.33 7.69 2.08
C TYR A 651 -3.03 6.34 1.97
N ASN A 652 -4.31 6.24 2.32
CA ASN A 652 -5.10 5.08 1.92
C ASN A 652 -5.07 4.97 0.40
N LEU A 653 -4.93 3.76 -0.12
CA LEU A 653 -4.97 3.54 -1.56
C LEU A 653 -6.36 3.88 -2.10
N LYS A 654 -6.45 4.58 -3.23
CA LYS A 654 -7.75 4.87 -3.86
C LYS A 654 -8.30 3.64 -4.59
N PRO A 655 -9.62 3.49 -4.74
CA PRO A 655 -10.21 2.41 -5.53
C PRO A 655 -9.60 2.33 -6.93
N GLY A 656 -9.29 1.12 -7.39
CA GLY A 656 -8.63 0.88 -8.68
C GLY A 656 -7.14 1.22 -8.72
N SER A 657 -6.54 1.59 -7.59
CA SER A 657 -5.09 1.80 -7.50
C SER A 657 -4.32 0.54 -7.93
N PRO A 658 -3.30 0.64 -8.80
CA PRO A 658 -2.47 -0.50 -9.19
C PRO A 658 -1.58 -1.01 -8.05
N ALA A 659 -1.54 -0.32 -6.89
CA ALA A 659 -0.84 -0.78 -5.69
C ALA A 659 -1.68 -1.76 -4.84
N ILE A 660 -2.97 -1.97 -5.15
CA ILE A 660 -3.86 -2.86 -4.39
C ILE A 660 -3.57 -4.33 -4.76
N SER A 661 -3.33 -5.17 -3.74
CA SER A 661 -3.11 -6.62 -3.86
C SER A 661 -2.03 -7.02 -4.90
N SER A 662 -1.10 -6.11 -5.18
CA SER A 662 -0.08 -6.26 -6.23
C SER A 662 1.34 -6.36 -5.68
N GLY A 663 1.49 -6.41 -4.36
CA GLY A 663 2.77 -6.58 -3.66
C GLY A 663 3.12 -8.05 -3.39
N LYS A 664 4.41 -8.30 -3.16
CA LYS A 664 4.97 -9.58 -2.77
C LYS A 664 4.40 -10.05 -1.42
N PRO A 665 4.03 -11.33 -1.27
CA PRO A 665 3.64 -11.87 0.03
C PRO A 665 4.71 -11.69 1.10
N LEU A 666 4.27 -11.38 2.32
CA LEU A 666 5.18 -11.17 3.46
C LEU A 666 5.58 -12.49 4.10
N SER A 667 6.82 -12.54 4.61
CA SER A 667 7.25 -13.59 5.54
C SER A 667 6.50 -13.47 6.87
N ALA A 668 6.44 -14.57 7.63
CA ALA A 668 5.87 -14.56 8.98
C ALA A 668 6.53 -13.52 9.89
N GLU A 669 7.85 -13.38 9.77
CA GLU A 669 8.64 -12.42 10.55
C GLU A 669 8.22 -10.97 10.24
N VAL A 670 8.19 -10.56 8.97
CA VAL A 670 7.82 -9.18 8.59
C VAL A 670 6.35 -8.90 8.91
N ALA A 671 5.45 -9.85 8.64
CA ALA A 671 4.04 -9.70 8.97
C ALA A 671 3.82 -9.50 10.49
N SER A 672 4.48 -10.32 11.32
CA SER A 672 4.39 -10.20 12.79
C SER A 672 5.05 -8.95 13.35
N ALA A 673 6.08 -8.40 12.67
CA ALA A 673 6.70 -7.15 13.08
C ALA A 673 5.71 -5.98 12.90
N ILE A 674 5.05 -5.92 11.73
CA ILE A 674 4.04 -4.91 11.40
C ILE A 674 2.80 -5.05 12.30
N ASP A 675 2.26 -6.26 12.40
CA ASP A 675 1.06 -6.55 13.17
C ASP A 675 1.24 -7.81 14.02
N PRO A 676 1.69 -7.65 15.28
CA PRO A 676 1.85 -8.78 16.20
C PRO A 676 0.56 -9.54 16.50
N SER A 677 -0.61 -8.91 16.29
CA SER A 677 -1.91 -9.56 16.52
C SER A 677 -2.33 -10.50 15.39
N GLY A 678 -1.77 -10.31 14.19
CA GLY A 678 -2.17 -11.01 12.96
C GLY A 678 -3.60 -10.67 12.48
N GLN A 679 -4.23 -9.65 13.05
CA GLN A 679 -5.60 -9.25 12.75
C GLN A 679 -5.71 -8.60 11.36
N TYR A 680 -4.71 -7.81 10.98
CA TYR A 680 -4.70 -6.93 9.81
C TYR A 680 -3.72 -7.40 8.74
N VAL A 681 -2.60 -8.00 9.13
CA VAL A 681 -1.56 -8.47 8.20
C VAL A 681 -1.32 -9.96 8.38
N LYS A 682 -1.50 -10.72 7.30
CA LYS A 682 -1.27 -12.17 7.27
C LYS A 682 -0.04 -12.50 6.41
N PRO A 683 0.83 -13.44 6.84
CA PRO A 683 1.94 -13.88 6.01
C PRO A 683 1.47 -14.76 4.85
N GLY A 684 2.29 -14.87 3.81
CA GLY A 684 2.08 -15.79 2.69
C GLY A 684 0.97 -15.40 1.70
N VAL A 685 0.29 -14.27 1.92
CA VAL A 685 -0.70 -13.71 0.97
C VAL A 685 -0.17 -12.44 0.34
N ALA A 686 -0.55 -12.18 -0.92
CA ALA A 686 -0.21 -10.92 -1.58
C ALA A 686 -0.80 -9.74 -0.78
N VAL A 687 -0.03 -8.67 -0.67
CA VAL A 687 -0.39 -7.46 0.09
C VAL A 687 -0.49 -6.26 -0.82
N ASN A 688 -1.06 -5.17 -0.32
CA ASN A 688 -0.94 -3.87 -0.97
C ASN A 688 0.53 -3.42 -0.95
N ARG A 689 0.93 -2.56 -1.90
CA ARG A 689 2.18 -1.81 -1.80
C ARG A 689 1.96 -0.58 -0.90
N GLY A 690 3.04 -0.08 -0.31
CA GLY A 690 3.03 0.99 0.68
C GLY A 690 2.66 0.48 2.07
N ALA A 691 2.47 1.43 3.00
CA ALA A 691 2.07 1.14 4.37
C ALA A 691 0.82 0.25 4.43
N LEU A 692 0.76 -0.64 5.42
CA LEU A 692 -0.35 -1.58 5.61
C LEU A 692 -1.18 -1.23 6.85
N VAL A 693 -0.49 -0.83 7.92
CA VAL A 693 -1.04 -0.53 9.25
C VAL A 693 -0.36 0.75 9.73
N ASN A 694 -1.11 1.84 9.82
CA ASN A 694 -0.62 3.11 10.39
C ASN A 694 -1.80 3.96 10.86
N ALA A 695 -1.70 4.55 12.06
CA ALA A 695 -2.78 5.38 12.63
C ALA A 695 -3.00 6.69 11.85
N TYR A 696 -2.03 7.08 11.01
CA TYR A 696 -2.03 8.31 10.21
C TYR A 696 -2.17 8.04 8.71
N MET A 697 -2.74 6.90 8.33
CA MET A 697 -3.12 6.63 6.94
C MET A 697 -3.97 7.76 6.35
N ASP A 698 -4.96 8.23 7.09
CA ASP A 698 -5.60 9.52 6.82
C ASP A 698 -5.01 10.59 7.73
N SER A 699 -4.03 11.34 7.22
CA SER A 699 -3.34 12.37 8.00
C SER A 699 -4.15 13.67 8.13
N THR A 700 -5.28 13.79 7.42
CA THR A 700 -6.17 14.97 7.47
C THR A 700 -7.04 15.03 8.73
N ASN A 701 -7.16 13.90 9.41
CA ASN A 701 -8.00 13.70 10.58
C ASN A 701 -7.16 13.36 11.81
N SER A 702 -7.79 13.36 12.98
CA SER A 702 -7.19 12.79 14.20
C SER A 702 -6.76 11.34 13.95
N PRO A 703 -5.67 10.87 14.58
CA PRO A 703 -5.23 9.49 14.43
C PRO A 703 -6.37 8.55 14.78
N THR A 704 -6.63 7.60 13.89
CA THR A 704 -7.60 6.53 14.13
C THR A 704 -6.85 5.24 14.36
N PRO A 705 -7.33 4.32 15.23
CA PRO A 705 -6.74 3.00 15.35
C PRO A 705 -6.62 2.40 13.94
N PRO A 706 -5.50 1.72 13.62
CA PRO A 706 -5.33 1.11 12.32
C PRO A 706 -6.56 0.28 12.00
N GLN A 707 -7.30 0.72 10.99
CA GLN A 707 -8.43 -0.05 10.51
C GLN A 707 -7.85 -1.22 9.73
N PRO A 708 -8.55 -2.37 9.64
CA PRO A 708 -8.24 -3.32 8.58
C PRO A 708 -8.12 -2.54 7.28
N PRO A 709 -7.24 -2.92 6.33
CA PRO A 709 -7.34 -2.37 4.99
C PRO A 709 -8.80 -2.46 4.64
N ALA A 710 -9.45 -1.29 4.46
CA ALA A 710 -10.89 -1.23 4.24
C ALA A 710 -11.15 -2.32 3.22
N ALA A 711 -12.05 -3.26 3.51
CA ALA A 711 -12.29 -4.36 2.59
C ALA A 711 -12.81 -3.71 1.31
N GLN A 712 -11.87 -3.36 0.43
CA GLN A 712 -12.08 -2.29 -0.52
C GLN A 712 -13.02 -2.89 -1.54
N GLY A 713 -14.14 -2.20 -1.74
CA GLY A 713 -15.12 -2.63 -2.69
C GLY A 713 -14.41 -2.88 -4.02
N VAL A 714 -14.53 -4.10 -4.55
CA VAL A 714 -14.24 -4.42 -5.93
C VAL A 714 -14.88 -3.34 -6.79
N ASN A 715 -14.09 -2.76 -7.69
CA ASN A 715 -14.61 -1.79 -8.63
C ASN A 715 -15.59 -2.49 -9.57
N ILE A 716 -16.87 -2.25 -9.36
CA ILE A 716 -17.96 -2.76 -10.19
C ILE A 716 -18.70 -1.53 -10.72
N PRO A 717 -18.27 -0.97 -11.86
CA PRO A 717 -18.81 0.29 -12.40
C PRO A 717 -20.23 0.13 -12.94
N ASP A 718 -20.59 -1.07 -13.40
CA ASP A 718 -21.95 -1.38 -13.85
C ASP A 718 -22.88 -1.55 -12.64
N ALA A 719 -23.85 -0.63 -12.50
CA ALA A 719 -24.76 -0.61 -11.37
C ALA A 719 -25.65 -1.86 -11.31
N ARG A 720 -26.04 -2.40 -12.47
CA ARG A 720 -26.89 -3.59 -12.54
C ARG A 720 -26.09 -4.83 -12.16
N LEU A 721 -24.86 -4.95 -12.64
CA LEU A 721 -23.94 -6.01 -12.21
C LEU A 721 -23.73 -5.98 -10.70
N ARG A 722 -23.47 -4.80 -10.12
CA ARG A 722 -23.30 -4.63 -8.67
C ARG A 722 -24.54 -5.09 -7.89
N GLN A 723 -25.72 -4.68 -8.34
CA GLN A 723 -26.99 -5.09 -7.73
C GLN A 723 -27.14 -6.61 -7.73
N LEU A 724 -26.89 -7.26 -8.86
CA LEU A 724 -27.01 -8.71 -9.00
C LEU A 724 -25.99 -9.47 -8.15
N LEU A 725 -24.76 -8.96 -8.05
CA LEU A 725 -23.73 -9.52 -7.17
C LEU A 725 -24.11 -9.35 -5.69
N ASN A 726 -24.63 -8.19 -5.28
CA ASN A 726 -25.14 -8.00 -3.92
C ASN A 726 -26.32 -8.92 -3.59
N LYS A 727 -27.23 -9.12 -4.54
CA LYS A 727 -28.31 -10.11 -4.40
C LYS A 727 -27.76 -11.52 -4.21
N ARG A 728 -26.78 -11.93 -5.02
CA ARG A 728 -26.15 -13.25 -4.89
C ARG A 728 -25.42 -13.42 -3.55
N LEU A 729 -24.74 -12.40 -3.07
CA LEU A 729 -24.09 -12.41 -1.76
C LEU A 729 -25.10 -12.45 -0.62
N ALA A 730 -26.25 -11.79 -0.75
CA ALA A 730 -27.33 -11.88 0.22
C ALA A 730 -27.87 -13.31 0.32
N GLU A 731 -28.06 -13.97 -0.83
CA GLU A 731 -28.47 -15.39 -0.89
C GLU A 731 -27.43 -16.33 -0.26
N ILE A 732 -26.14 -16.13 -0.55
CA ILE A 732 -25.06 -16.97 0.01
C ILE A 732 -24.91 -16.76 1.52
N SER A 733 -24.99 -15.52 1.99
CA SER A 733 -24.73 -15.17 3.39
C SER A 733 -25.96 -15.25 4.31
N GLY A 734 -27.17 -15.29 3.74
CA GLY A 734 -28.43 -15.22 4.49
C GLY A 734 -28.70 -13.83 5.12
N LYS A 735 -27.95 -12.80 4.74
CA LYS A 735 -28.08 -11.43 5.29
C LYS A 735 -28.63 -10.47 4.25
N THR A 736 -29.50 -9.56 4.68
CA THR A 736 -29.99 -8.46 3.84
C THR A 736 -28.83 -7.56 3.42
N ARG A 737 -28.79 -7.17 2.13
CA ARG A 737 -27.80 -6.26 1.56
C ARG A 737 -28.49 -5.21 0.70
N SER A 738 -27.92 -4.00 0.67
CA SER A 738 -28.34 -2.96 -0.29
C SER A 738 -27.77 -3.26 -1.68
N ASP A 739 -28.51 -2.91 -2.73
CA ASP A 739 -28.09 -3.05 -4.13
C ASP A 739 -26.78 -2.30 -4.44
N THR A 740 -26.54 -1.19 -3.75
CA THR A 740 -25.36 -0.33 -3.93
C THR A 740 -24.23 -0.62 -2.95
N GLN A 741 -24.41 -1.60 -2.04
CA GLN A 741 -23.42 -1.93 -1.03
C GLN A 741 -22.08 -2.29 -1.68
N ALA A 742 -20.97 -1.85 -1.07
CA ALA A 742 -19.63 -2.20 -1.52
C ALA A 742 -19.42 -3.72 -1.37
N ILE A 743 -18.83 -4.35 -2.39
CA ILE A 743 -18.58 -5.79 -2.44
C ILE A 743 -17.08 -6.03 -2.36
N THR A 744 -16.60 -6.80 -1.40
CA THR A 744 -15.16 -7.00 -1.19
C THR A 744 -14.61 -8.12 -2.09
N ALA A 745 -13.30 -8.16 -2.34
CA ALA A 745 -12.69 -9.25 -3.09
C ALA A 745 -12.90 -10.62 -2.42
N GLN A 746 -12.93 -10.66 -1.08
CA GLN A 746 -13.20 -11.88 -0.32
C GLN A 746 -14.64 -12.37 -0.49
N GLU A 747 -15.60 -11.44 -0.54
CA GLU A 747 -16.99 -11.76 -0.88
C GLU A 747 -17.10 -12.31 -2.30
N MET A 748 -16.39 -11.72 -3.27
CA MET A 748 -16.36 -12.22 -4.65
C MET A 748 -15.88 -13.68 -4.75
N LEU A 749 -14.94 -14.11 -3.91
CA LEU A 749 -14.50 -15.51 -3.86
C LEU A 749 -15.60 -16.49 -3.40
N THR A 750 -16.68 -16.01 -2.79
CA THR A 750 -17.81 -16.85 -2.37
C THR A 750 -18.82 -17.09 -3.49
N ILE A 751 -18.76 -16.29 -4.57
CA ILE A 751 -19.64 -16.43 -5.73
C ILE A 751 -19.27 -17.72 -6.49
N ASP A 752 -20.16 -18.69 -6.44
CA ASP A 752 -20.10 -19.98 -7.14
C ASP A 752 -20.92 -19.97 -8.44
N ARG A 753 -21.98 -19.16 -8.50
CA ARG A 753 -22.85 -19.01 -9.67
C ARG A 753 -23.55 -17.66 -9.68
N MET A 754 -23.92 -17.21 -10.87
CA MET A 754 -24.74 -16.02 -11.05
C MET A 754 -25.70 -16.24 -12.23
N TYR A 755 -27.00 -16.18 -11.94
CA TYR A 755 -28.05 -16.24 -12.95
C TYR A 755 -28.76 -14.89 -13.03
N VAL A 756 -28.85 -14.35 -14.24
CA VAL A 756 -29.71 -13.19 -14.51
C VAL A 756 -31.05 -13.68 -15.04
N ASP A 757 -32.10 -13.30 -14.34
CA ASP A 757 -33.48 -13.55 -14.77
C ASP A 757 -33.82 -12.62 -15.95
N ASN A 758 -34.05 -13.22 -17.11
CA ASN A 758 -34.39 -12.53 -18.36
C ASN A 758 -35.86 -12.76 -18.76
N THR A 759 -36.73 -13.15 -17.82
CA THR A 759 -38.14 -13.50 -18.11
C THR A 759 -39.08 -12.31 -18.31
N GLY A 760 -38.57 -11.06 -18.29
CA GLY A 760 -39.33 -9.83 -18.53
C GLY A 760 -38.70 -8.90 -19.58
N ASN A 761 -39.47 -7.94 -20.09
CA ASN A 761 -38.97 -6.86 -20.95
C ASN A 761 -37.97 -6.00 -20.17
N ILE A 762 -36.68 -6.32 -20.29
CA ILE A 762 -35.60 -5.50 -19.73
C ILE A 762 -35.44 -4.21 -20.52
N THR A 763 -35.47 -3.07 -19.84
CA THR A 763 -35.21 -1.76 -20.44
C THR A 763 -33.70 -1.55 -20.66
N GLU A 764 -33.31 -0.59 -21.52
CA GLU A 764 -31.91 -0.39 -21.91
C GLU A 764 -30.97 -0.05 -20.73
N ASP A 765 -31.50 0.58 -19.68
CA ASP A 765 -30.82 0.89 -18.42
C ASP A 765 -30.64 -0.33 -17.49
N GLN A 766 -31.37 -1.43 -17.74
CA GLN A 766 -31.30 -2.68 -16.99
C GLN A 766 -30.37 -3.72 -17.63
N ARG A 767 -29.70 -3.37 -18.75
CA ARG A 767 -28.74 -4.24 -19.43
C ARG A 767 -27.34 -4.06 -18.87
N ILE A 768 -26.69 -5.18 -18.55
CA ILE A 768 -25.26 -5.18 -18.18
C ILE A 768 -24.44 -4.83 -19.43
N LYS A 769 -23.49 -3.91 -19.28
CA LYS A 769 -22.59 -3.45 -20.35
C LYS A 769 -21.14 -3.74 -20.02
N ASP A 770 -20.77 -3.62 -18.74
CA ASP A 770 -19.41 -3.76 -18.25
C ASP A 770 -19.32 -4.90 -17.22
N LEU A 771 -18.41 -5.84 -17.46
CA LEU A 771 -18.16 -7.00 -16.60
C LEU A 771 -17.05 -6.78 -15.56
N THR A 772 -16.46 -5.58 -15.51
CA THR A 772 -15.39 -5.22 -14.57
C THR A 772 -15.81 -5.52 -13.13
N GLY A 773 -14.94 -6.21 -12.40
CA GLY A 773 -15.15 -6.74 -11.06
C GLY A 773 -15.37 -8.25 -11.03
N LEU A 774 -15.85 -8.88 -12.12
CA LEU A 774 -16.03 -10.33 -12.17
C LEU A 774 -14.71 -11.11 -12.15
N GLU A 775 -13.58 -10.50 -12.48
CA GLU A 775 -12.25 -11.12 -12.41
C GLU A 775 -11.86 -11.61 -11.00
N TYR A 776 -12.54 -11.09 -9.96
CA TYR A 776 -12.37 -11.49 -8.56
C TYR A 776 -13.22 -12.71 -8.17
N ALA A 777 -14.23 -13.09 -8.96
CA ALA A 777 -15.12 -14.23 -8.68
C ALA A 777 -14.48 -15.59 -9.07
N LYS A 778 -13.26 -15.85 -8.62
CA LYS A 778 -12.42 -16.98 -9.07
C LYS A 778 -13.01 -18.39 -8.83
N ASN A 779 -14.04 -18.50 -8.00
CA ASN A 779 -14.73 -19.75 -7.70
C ASN A 779 -16.02 -19.97 -8.49
N VAL A 780 -16.38 -19.05 -9.40
CA VAL A 780 -17.60 -19.17 -10.18
C VAL A 780 -17.51 -20.34 -11.16
N THR A 781 -18.54 -21.18 -11.16
CA THR A 781 -18.69 -22.33 -12.05
C THR A 781 -19.77 -22.11 -13.10
N GLU A 782 -20.72 -21.20 -12.87
CA GLU A 782 -21.82 -20.94 -13.81
C GLU A 782 -22.14 -19.44 -13.90
N LEU A 783 -22.19 -18.91 -15.13
CA LEU A 783 -22.57 -17.53 -15.44
C LEU A 783 -23.66 -17.52 -16.51
N SER A 784 -24.79 -16.90 -16.20
CA SER A 784 -25.86 -16.63 -17.18
C SER A 784 -26.05 -15.14 -17.38
N LEU A 785 -25.60 -14.64 -18.53
CA LEU A 785 -25.48 -13.23 -18.91
C LEU A 785 -26.09 -12.96 -20.31
N GLY A 786 -27.10 -13.72 -20.72
CA GLY A 786 -27.76 -13.54 -22.02
C GLY A 786 -28.61 -12.26 -22.09
N ASN A 787 -28.93 -11.81 -23.31
CA ASN A 787 -29.82 -10.69 -23.64
C ASN A 787 -29.41 -9.34 -23.02
N HIS A 788 -28.11 -9.09 -22.90
CA HIS A 788 -27.58 -7.82 -22.40
C HIS A 788 -26.88 -7.03 -23.53
N ALA A 789 -26.05 -6.05 -23.16
CA ALA A 789 -25.31 -5.22 -24.11
C ALA A 789 -23.79 -5.39 -23.92
N ILE A 790 -23.37 -6.60 -23.55
CA ILE A 790 -21.98 -6.93 -23.27
C ILE A 790 -21.19 -6.99 -24.59
N THR A 791 -20.03 -6.32 -24.60
CA THR A 791 -19.09 -6.32 -25.73
C THR A 791 -17.73 -6.90 -25.36
N ASN A 792 -17.29 -6.69 -24.11
CA ASN A 792 -15.96 -7.05 -23.63
C ASN A 792 -16.01 -8.23 -22.63
N LEU A 793 -15.31 -9.32 -22.95
CA LEU A 793 -15.20 -10.51 -22.09
C LEU A 793 -13.91 -10.59 -21.29
N GLN A 794 -13.01 -9.60 -21.37
CA GLN A 794 -11.71 -9.63 -20.70
C GLN A 794 -11.78 -9.94 -19.18
N PRO A 795 -12.76 -9.42 -18.41
CA PRO A 795 -12.90 -9.76 -16.99
C PRO A 795 -13.11 -11.25 -16.71
N LEU A 796 -13.49 -12.06 -17.72
CA LEU A 796 -13.73 -13.49 -17.57
C LEU A 796 -12.47 -14.34 -17.77
N ALA A 797 -11.37 -13.79 -18.30
CA ALA A 797 -10.21 -14.56 -18.77
C ALA A 797 -9.55 -15.46 -17.71
N GLY A 798 -9.62 -15.05 -16.44
CA GLY A 798 -9.01 -15.77 -15.30
C GLY A 798 -9.95 -16.75 -14.59
N LEU A 799 -11.20 -16.90 -15.01
CA LEU A 799 -12.23 -17.68 -14.30
C LEU A 799 -12.16 -19.18 -14.63
N THR A 800 -10.99 -19.78 -14.39
CA THR A 800 -10.62 -21.14 -14.82
C THR A 800 -11.51 -22.27 -14.29
N LYS A 801 -12.36 -22.01 -13.29
CA LYS A 801 -13.35 -22.97 -12.76
C LYS A 801 -14.72 -22.90 -13.46
N LEU A 802 -14.91 -21.97 -14.39
CA LEU A 802 -16.17 -21.79 -15.10
C LEU A 802 -16.49 -23.01 -15.97
N ARG A 803 -17.69 -23.58 -15.78
CA ARG A 803 -18.21 -24.77 -16.46
C ARG A 803 -19.35 -24.46 -17.42
N ALA A 804 -20.18 -23.46 -17.12
CA ALA A 804 -21.28 -23.05 -17.98
C ALA A 804 -21.31 -21.53 -18.16
N LEU A 805 -21.39 -21.09 -19.42
CA LEU A 805 -21.45 -19.67 -19.79
C LEU A 805 -22.56 -19.44 -20.82
N GLN A 806 -23.57 -18.65 -20.44
CA GLN A 806 -24.63 -18.20 -21.35
C GLN A 806 -24.43 -16.72 -21.68
N LEU A 807 -24.17 -16.40 -22.95
CA LEU A 807 -23.96 -15.05 -23.47
C LEU A 807 -24.85 -14.74 -24.68
N SER A 808 -25.90 -15.53 -24.92
CA SER A 808 -26.74 -15.35 -26.10
C SER A 808 -27.39 -13.96 -26.14
N GLY A 809 -27.52 -13.34 -27.31
CA GLY A 809 -28.22 -12.05 -27.45
C GLY A 809 -27.44 -10.85 -26.90
N ASN A 810 -26.11 -10.84 -27.09
CA ASN A 810 -25.23 -9.75 -26.69
C ASN A 810 -24.56 -9.11 -27.94
N LYS A 811 -23.50 -8.32 -27.73
CA LYS A 811 -22.73 -7.65 -28.80
C LYS A 811 -21.27 -8.08 -28.78
N VAL A 812 -20.99 -9.33 -28.39
CA VAL A 812 -19.64 -9.86 -28.31
C VAL A 812 -19.10 -10.11 -29.71
N ALA A 813 -17.92 -9.56 -29.99
CA ALA A 813 -17.17 -9.79 -31.23
C ALA A 813 -15.90 -10.63 -30.98
N ASP A 814 -15.20 -10.36 -29.89
CA ASP A 814 -13.97 -11.04 -29.49
C ASP A 814 -14.23 -12.01 -28.34
N ILE A 815 -13.87 -13.28 -28.56
CA ILE A 815 -13.97 -14.36 -27.58
C ILE A 815 -12.60 -14.92 -27.16
N GLN A 816 -11.50 -14.27 -27.53
CA GLN A 816 -10.14 -14.63 -27.08
C GLN A 816 -10.03 -14.83 -25.55
N PRO A 817 -10.72 -14.02 -24.70
CA PRO A 817 -10.70 -14.24 -23.25
C PRO A 817 -11.17 -15.63 -22.81
N LEU A 818 -11.93 -16.37 -23.63
CA LEU A 818 -12.43 -17.70 -23.27
C LEU A 818 -11.41 -18.82 -23.45
N ALA A 819 -10.32 -18.59 -24.19
CA ALA A 819 -9.37 -19.66 -24.58
C ALA A 819 -8.69 -20.37 -23.39
N GLY A 820 -8.58 -19.71 -22.23
CA GLY A 820 -7.98 -20.26 -21.01
C GLY A 820 -8.94 -21.02 -20.08
N LEU A 821 -10.23 -21.08 -20.39
CA LEU A 821 -11.27 -21.62 -19.50
C LEU A 821 -11.42 -23.13 -19.64
N SER A 822 -10.37 -23.88 -19.30
CA SER A 822 -10.24 -25.32 -19.57
C SER A 822 -11.31 -26.22 -18.93
N GLU A 823 -12.04 -25.75 -17.91
CA GLU A 823 -13.16 -26.46 -17.29
C GLU A 823 -14.53 -26.21 -17.97
N LEU A 824 -14.58 -25.38 -19.02
CA LEU A 824 -15.83 -25.00 -19.68
C LEU A 824 -16.45 -26.20 -20.42
N ARG A 825 -17.70 -26.52 -20.07
CA ARG A 825 -18.49 -27.63 -20.60
C ARG A 825 -19.65 -27.16 -21.47
N SER A 826 -20.20 -25.99 -21.21
CA SER A 826 -21.31 -25.43 -21.97
C SER A 826 -21.07 -23.97 -22.26
N VAL A 827 -21.13 -23.59 -23.53
CA VAL A 827 -21.03 -22.20 -23.96
C VAL A 827 -22.13 -21.85 -24.96
N ASN A 828 -22.83 -20.74 -24.72
CA ASN A 828 -23.81 -20.22 -25.65
C ASN A 828 -23.45 -18.80 -26.08
N LEU A 829 -23.04 -18.68 -27.34
CA LEU A 829 -22.64 -17.46 -28.03
C LEU A 829 -23.62 -17.10 -29.16
N SER A 830 -24.81 -17.71 -29.22
CA SER A 830 -25.79 -17.37 -30.27
C SER A 830 -26.22 -15.91 -30.19
N GLU A 831 -26.70 -15.34 -31.29
CA GLU A 831 -27.15 -13.95 -31.35
C GLU A 831 -26.07 -12.96 -30.85
N ASN A 832 -24.83 -13.17 -31.29
CA ASN A 832 -23.70 -12.25 -31.13
C ASN A 832 -23.05 -11.98 -32.50
N VAL A 833 -22.00 -11.15 -32.53
CA VAL A 833 -21.27 -10.74 -33.74
C VAL A 833 -19.87 -11.36 -33.81
N VAL A 834 -19.73 -12.61 -33.33
CA VAL A 834 -18.45 -13.33 -33.29
C VAL A 834 -18.07 -13.79 -34.69
N ALA A 835 -16.91 -13.33 -35.15
CA ALA A 835 -16.36 -13.65 -36.48
C ALA A 835 -15.36 -14.84 -36.49
N ASN A 836 -14.83 -15.21 -35.32
CA ASN A 836 -13.77 -16.20 -35.20
C ASN A 836 -13.99 -17.08 -33.97
N TYR A 837 -14.18 -18.39 -34.18
CA TYR A 837 -14.40 -19.37 -33.12
C TYR A 837 -13.15 -20.15 -32.70
N SER A 838 -12.00 -19.92 -33.34
CA SER A 838 -10.73 -20.61 -32.99
C SER A 838 -10.33 -20.53 -31.51
N PRO A 839 -10.69 -19.50 -30.70
CA PRO A 839 -10.41 -19.51 -29.26
C PRO A 839 -11.08 -20.65 -28.49
N LEU A 840 -12.08 -21.33 -29.07
CA LEU A 840 -12.73 -22.50 -28.46
C LEU A 840 -11.93 -23.80 -28.65
N SER A 841 -10.88 -23.80 -29.47
CA SER A 841 -10.12 -25.00 -29.84
C SER A 841 -9.34 -25.65 -28.70
N SER A 842 -9.00 -24.88 -27.66
CA SER A 842 -8.32 -25.35 -26.45
C SER A 842 -9.26 -25.95 -25.39
N LEU A 843 -10.58 -25.89 -25.58
CA LEU A 843 -11.57 -26.23 -24.56
C LEU A 843 -11.92 -27.73 -24.55
N ASN A 844 -10.97 -28.59 -24.23
CA ASN A 844 -11.08 -30.06 -24.38
C ASN A 844 -12.19 -30.75 -23.57
N LYS A 845 -12.89 -30.03 -22.69
CA LYS A 845 -14.03 -30.53 -21.89
C LYS A 845 -15.39 -30.05 -22.39
N LEU A 846 -15.44 -29.35 -23.53
CA LEU A 846 -16.68 -28.78 -24.05
C LEU A 846 -17.67 -29.90 -24.43
N GLU A 847 -18.87 -29.82 -23.88
CA GLU A 847 -19.97 -30.75 -24.10
C GLU A 847 -21.04 -30.13 -25.01
N GLN A 848 -21.29 -28.83 -24.87
CA GLN A 848 -22.33 -28.14 -25.62
C GLN A 848 -21.86 -26.77 -26.09
N VAL A 849 -22.10 -26.48 -27.37
CA VAL A 849 -21.80 -25.18 -27.97
C VAL A 849 -22.97 -24.70 -28.83
N SER A 850 -23.40 -23.48 -28.57
CA SER A 850 -24.36 -22.76 -29.41
C SER A 850 -23.70 -21.49 -29.95
N MET A 851 -23.82 -21.25 -31.25
CA MET A 851 -23.15 -20.19 -31.99
C MET A 851 -24.09 -19.64 -33.07
N SER A 852 -23.79 -18.45 -33.56
CA SER A 852 -24.46 -17.89 -34.73
C SER A 852 -23.50 -17.00 -35.50
N GLY A 853 -23.69 -16.90 -36.81
CA GLY A 853 -23.02 -15.83 -37.54
C GLY A 853 -23.64 -15.55 -38.88
N THR A 854 -23.03 -14.62 -39.58
CA THR A 854 -23.41 -14.19 -40.92
C THR A 854 -22.14 -13.87 -41.69
N ASN A 855 -22.09 -14.22 -42.98
CA ASN A 855 -20.98 -13.92 -43.89
C ASN A 855 -19.59 -14.42 -43.45
N GLN A 856 -19.49 -15.58 -42.78
CA GLN A 856 -18.20 -16.10 -42.27
C GLN A 856 -17.93 -17.56 -42.66
N THR A 857 -16.77 -18.09 -42.27
CA THR A 857 -16.45 -19.52 -42.35
C THR A 857 -16.59 -20.14 -40.96
N LEU A 858 -17.40 -21.19 -40.84
CA LEU A 858 -17.44 -22.05 -39.66
C LEU A 858 -16.53 -23.26 -39.89
N ASP A 859 -15.35 -23.23 -39.26
CA ASP A 859 -14.43 -24.36 -39.27
C ASP A 859 -14.72 -25.33 -38.13
N LEU A 860 -15.26 -26.51 -38.45
CA LEU A 860 -15.61 -27.53 -37.48
C LEU A 860 -14.38 -28.20 -36.83
N SER A 861 -13.18 -28.05 -37.40
CA SER A 861 -11.94 -28.50 -36.76
C SER A 861 -11.64 -27.77 -35.44
N THR A 862 -12.26 -26.60 -35.24
CA THR A 862 -12.29 -25.88 -33.95
C THR A 862 -12.69 -26.80 -32.80
N PHE A 863 -13.56 -27.78 -33.02
CA PHE A 863 -14.06 -28.66 -31.95
C PHE A 863 -13.32 -30.00 -31.84
N ALA A 864 -12.24 -30.20 -32.61
CA ALA A 864 -11.49 -31.45 -32.62
C ALA A 864 -10.91 -31.79 -31.22
N GLY A 865 -10.44 -30.79 -30.46
CA GLY A 865 -9.94 -30.97 -29.09
C GLY A 865 -11.02 -31.45 -28.10
N SER A 866 -12.29 -31.11 -28.36
CA SER A 866 -13.46 -31.49 -27.54
C SER A 866 -14.18 -32.75 -28.01
N LYS A 867 -13.67 -33.42 -29.05
CA LYS A 867 -14.34 -34.53 -29.75
C LYS A 867 -14.89 -35.64 -28.84
N ASN A 868 -14.20 -35.91 -27.73
CA ASN A 868 -14.56 -36.98 -26.78
C ASN A 868 -15.64 -36.56 -25.77
N SER A 869 -15.85 -35.27 -25.54
CA SER A 869 -16.83 -34.73 -24.59
C SER A 869 -18.06 -34.13 -25.27
N LEU A 870 -17.93 -33.69 -26.52
CA LEU A 870 -18.92 -32.90 -27.23
C LEU A 870 -20.19 -33.71 -27.52
N LYS A 871 -21.31 -33.24 -26.99
CA LYS A 871 -22.65 -33.83 -27.11
C LYS A 871 -23.54 -33.08 -28.10
N LYS A 872 -23.37 -31.76 -28.19
CA LYS A 872 -24.23 -30.91 -29.02
C LYS A 872 -23.48 -29.74 -29.63
N ILE A 873 -23.65 -29.56 -30.94
CA ILE A 873 -23.26 -28.35 -31.68
C ILE A 873 -24.52 -27.74 -32.28
N SER A 874 -24.77 -26.46 -32.00
CA SER A 874 -25.82 -25.69 -32.64
C SER A 874 -25.25 -24.43 -33.27
N PHE A 875 -25.33 -24.33 -34.59
CA PHE A 875 -24.98 -23.14 -35.35
C PHE A 875 -26.22 -22.62 -36.08
N TYR A 876 -26.45 -21.31 -35.96
CA TYR A 876 -27.52 -20.60 -36.64
C TYR A 876 -26.93 -19.54 -37.55
N ASP A 877 -27.13 -19.69 -38.86
CA ASP A 877 -26.82 -18.65 -39.82
C ASP A 877 -28.09 -17.95 -40.30
N TYR A 878 -28.30 -16.74 -39.79
CA TYR A 878 -29.43 -15.92 -40.16
C TYR A 878 -29.27 -15.27 -41.56
N GLY A 879 -28.02 -15.18 -42.06
CA GLY A 879 -27.68 -14.65 -43.38
C GLY A 879 -27.65 -15.69 -44.50
N ARG A 880 -27.61 -16.98 -44.14
CA ARG A 880 -27.63 -18.15 -45.05
C ARG A 880 -26.48 -18.19 -46.06
N ASN A 881 -25.30 -17.77 -45.64
CA ASN A 881 -24.13 -17.56 -46.48
C ASN A 881 -22.80 -17.93 -45.80
N THR A 882 -22.87 -18.52 -44.62
CA THR A 882 -21.73 -19.02 -43.87
C THR A 882 -21.29 -20.35 -44.46
N LYS A 883 -20.04 -20.43 -44.91
CA LYS A 883 -19.45 -21.68 -45.38
C LYS A 883 -19.09 -22.56 -44.19
N VAL A 884 -19.58 -23.78 -44.15
CA VAL A 884 -19.18 -24.79 -43.17
C VAL A 884 -18.08 -25.65 -43.79
N VAL A 885 -16.99 -25.86 -43.06
CA VAL A 885 -15.83 -26.64 -43.52
C VAL A 885 -15.32 -27.59 -42.44
N ASN A 886 -14.60 -28.62 -42.85
CA ASN A 886 -13.85 -29.57 -42.02
C ASN A 886 -14.70 -30.45 -41.09
N ALA A 887 -15.93 -30.82 -41.46
CA ALA A 887 -16.78 -31.75 -40.70
C ALA A 887 -16.11 -33.12 -40.48
N GLN A 888 -15.19 -33.53 -41.35
CA GLN A 888 -14.42 -34.78 -41.21
C GLN A 888 -13.65 -34.85 -39.87
N SER A 889 -13.30 -33.71 -39.27
CA SER A 889 -12.66 -33.63 -37.95
C SER A 889 -13.52 -34.22 -36.81
N LEU A 890 -14.85 -34.16 -36.96
CA LEU A 890 -15.81 -34.64 -35.96
C LEU A 890 -16.24 -36.10 -36.19
N VAL A 891 -15.82 -36.75 -37.28
CA VAL A 891 -16.11 -38.17 -37.50
C VAL A 891 -15.46 -39.00 -36.39
N GLY A 892 -16.26 -39.79 -35.67
CA GLY A 892 -15.83 -40.53 -34.48
C GLY A 892 -16.01 -39.78 -33.15
N ALA A 893 -16.68 -38.61 -33.14
CA ALA A 893 -17.14 -37.96 -31.92
C ALA A 893 -18.29 -38.75 -31.27
N SER A 894 -17.96 -39.81 -30.52
CA SER A 894 -18.94 -40.79 -30.04
C SER A 894 -20.02 -40.22 -29.12
N ALA A 895 -19.78 -39.08 -28.47
CA ALA A 895 -20.72 -38.41 -27.59
C ALA A 895 -21.69 -37.46 -28.35
N LEU A 896 -21.39 -37.07 -29.59
CA LEU A 896 -22.11 -36.03 -30.32
C LEU A 896 -23.44 -36.56 -30.88
N THR A 897 -24.55 -36.27 -30.20
CA THR A 897 -25.87 -36.78 -30.58
C THR A 897 -26.73 -35.76 -31.32
N SER A 898 -26.42 -34.45 -31.22
CA SER A 898 -27.19 -33.37 -31.85
C SER A 898 -26.27 -32.43 -32.62
N LEU A 899 -26.48 -32.36 -33.93
CA LEU A 899 -25.76 -31.45 -34.84
C LEU A 899 -26.77 -30.57 -35.58
N ARG A 900 -26.67 -29.26 -35.37
CA ARG A 900 -27.45 -28.26 -36.09
C ARG A 900 -26.51 -27.28 -36.78
N LEU A 901 -26.69 -27.13 -38.09
CA LEU A 901 -25.96 -26.23 -38.99
C LEU A 901 -26.94 -25.45 -39.87
N THR A 902 -28.07 -25.03 -39.29
CA THR A 902 -29.16 -24.36 -40.00
C THR A 902 -28.65 -23.08 -40.68
N GLY A 903 -28.93 -22.92 -41.97
CA GLY A 903 -28.47 -21.79 -42.77
C GLY A 903 -27.05 -21.94 -43.37
N GLY A 904 -26.25 -22.90 -42.89
CA GLY A 904 -24.88 -23.07 -43.35
C GLY A 904 -24.78 -23.64 -44.77
N GLN A 905 -23.86 -23.11 -45.58
CA GLN A 905 -23.52 -23.64 -46.90
C GLN A 905 -22.57 -24.83 -46.74
N LEU A 906 -23.00 -25.99 -47.25
CA LEU A 906 -22.32 -27.28 -47.10
C LEU A 906 -21.94 -27.81 -48.48
N SER A 907 -20.69 -28.25 -48.64
CA SER A 907 -20.24 -28.99 -49.81
C SER A 907 -20.63 -30.47 -49.72
N GLU A 908 -20.50 -31.22 -50.82
CA GLU A 908 -20.77 -32.66 -50.83
C GLU A 908 -19.82 -33.44 -49.90
N ASP A 909 -18.56 -33.01 -49.77
CA ASP A 909 -17.60 -33.62 -48.83
C ASP A 909 -18.02 -33.44 -47.38
N GLU A 910 -18.55 -32.26 -47.03
CA GLU A 910 -19.06 -31.98 -45.68
C GLU A 910 -20.27 -32.86 -45.35
N ILE A 911 -21.21 -33.00 -46.29
CA ILE A 911 -22.37 -33.88 -46.14
C ILE A 911 -21.94 -35.35 -46.03
N THR A 912 -20.93 -35.75 -46.80
CA THR A 912 -20.36 -37.11 -46.74
C THR A 912 -19.70 -37.39 -45.39
N ALA A 913 -18.96 -36.42 -44.84
CA ALA A 913 -18.39 -36.53 -43.50
C ALA A 913 -19.49 -36.60 -42.42
N ILE A 914 -20.53 -35.77 -42.51
CA ILE A 914 -21.69 -35.80 -41.60
C ILE A 914 -22.39 -37.17 -41.68
N GLY A 915 -22.54 -37.74 -42.87
CA GLY A 915 -23.11 -39.08 -43.08
C GLY A 915 -22.38 -40.21 -42.36
N ARG A 916 -21.11 -40.02 -42.00
CA ARG A 916 -20.30 -40.97 -41.21
C ARG A 916 -20.46 -40.80 -39.70
N MET A 917 -21.17 -39.79 -39.23
CA MET A 917 -21.44 -39.52 -37.80
C MET A 917 -22.66 -40.33 -37.31
N THR A 918 -22.58 -41.65 -37.42
CA THR A 918 -23.69 -42.61 -37.18
C THR A 918 -24.28 -42.56 -35.76
N GLN A 919 -23.59 -41.92 -34.82
CA GLN A 919 -24.07 -41.71 -33.46
C GLN A 919 -25.16 -40.62 -33.33
N LEU A 920 -25.39 -39.78 -34.35
CA LEU A 920 -26.35 -38.68 -34.32
C LEU A 920 -27.80 -39.17 -34.14
N THR A 921 -28.53 -38.51 -33.25
CA THR A 921 -29.99 -38.69 -33.04
C THR A 921 -30.80 -37.50 -33.56
N GLU A 922 -30.21 -36.30 -33.58
CA GLU A 922 -30.78 -35.09 -34.16
C GLU A 922 -29.79 -34.49 -35.16
N LEU A 923 -30.25 -34.27 -36.40
CA LEU A 923 -29.51 -33.57 -37.44
C LEU A 923 -30.40 -32.48 -38.04
N ARG A 924 -29.92 -31.23 -38.05
CA ARG A 924 -30.63 -30.12 -38.69
C ARG A 924 -29.72 -29.37 -39.64
N LEU A 925 -30.04 -29.43 -40.93
CA LEU A 925 -29.37 -28.77 -42.03
C LEU A 925 -30.41 -28.01 -42.87
N ASP A 926 -31.48 -27.51 -42.26
CA ASP A 926 -32.51 -26.71 -42.91
C ASP A 926 -31.96 -25.34 -43.32
N TYR A 927 -32.52 -24.74 -44.37
CA TYR A 927 -32.05 -23.47 -44.95
C TYR A 927 -30.60 -23.49 -45.46
N SER A 928 -30.05 -24.67 -45.78
CA SER A 928 -28.67 -24.89 -46.26
C SER A 928 -28.62 -25.08 -47.79
N THR A 929 -27.59 -25.77 -48.30
CA THR A 929 -27.33 -26.00 -49.74
C THR A 929 -27.31 -27.49 -50.13
N VAL A 930 -27.98 -28.36 -49.36
CA VAL A 930 -27.92 -29.82 -49.55
C VAL A 930 -28.74 -30.24 -50.77
N MET A 931 -28.07 -30.81 -51.78
CA MET A 931 -28.72 -31.36 -52.98
C MET A 931 -28.73 -32.90 -53.01
N ASN A 932 -27.73 -33.54 -52.38
CA ASN A 932 -27.58 -34.99 -52.33
C ASN A 932 -27.75 -35.50 -50.89
N ALA A 933 -28.88 -36.15 -50.60
CA ALA A 933 -29.15 -36.71 -49.27
C ALA A 933 -28.62 -38.15 -49.10
N GLN A 934 -28.10 -38.78 -50.17
CA GLN A 934 -27.60 -40.16 -50.15
C GLN A 934 -26.58 -40.43 -49.02
N PRO A 935 -25.60 -39.54 -48.72
CA PRO A 935 -24.63 -39.82 -47.67
C PRO A 935 -25.25 -39.95 -46.27
N LEU A 936 -26.44 -39.39 -46.06
CA LEU A 936 -27.14 -39.40 -44.77
C LEU A 936 -27.88 -40.73 -44.51
N ALA A 937 -27.97 -41.64 -45.49
CA ALA A 937 -28.71 -42.88 -45.40
C ALA A 937 -28.25 -43.80 -44.25
N GLY A 938 -26.95 -43.77 -43.92
CA GLY A 938 -26.34 -44.60 -42.88
C GLY A 938 -26.57 -44.12 -41.44
N LEU A 939 -27.28 -43.01 -41.24
CA LEU A 939 -27.53 -42.41 -39.92
C LEU A 939 -28.68 -43.11 -39.18
N ASN A 940 -28.46 -44.38 -38.84
CA ASN A 940 -29.46 -45.32 -38.30
C ASN A 940 -29.94 -45.01 -36.87
N ARG A 941 -29.48 -43.92 -36.25
CA ARG A 941 -29.92 -43.48 -34.91
C ARG A 941 -30.78 -42.22 -34.95
N LEU A 942 -31.00 -41.62 -36.12
CA LEU A 942 -31.76 -40.39 -36.24
C LEU A 942 -33.22 -40.59 -35.81
N THR A 943 -33.65 -39.71 -34.92
CA THR A 943 -35.05 -39.52 -34.53
C THR A 943 -35.61 -38.20 -35.05
N SER A 944 -34.74 -37.24 -35.39
CA SER A 944 -35.10 -35.95 -35.95
C SER A 944 -34.11 -35.56 -37.04
N LEU A 945 -34.62 -35.31 -38.25
CA LEU A 945 -33.87 -34.81 -39.39
C LEU A 945 -34.61 -33.60 -39.98
N LYS A 946 -33.91 -32.47 -40.12
CA LYS A 946 -34.41 -31.26 -40.79
C LYS A 946 -33.58 -30.96 -42.02
N LEU A 947 -34.21 -30.99 -43.19
CA LEU A 947 -33.62 -30.81 -44.52
C LEU A 947 -34.49 -29.92 -45.42
N GLU A 948 -35.46 -29.21 -44.85
CA GLU A 948 -36.36 -28.33 -45.59
C GLU A 948 -35.66 -27.03 -46.01
N ASN A 949 -36.19 -26.38 -47.05
CA ASN A 949 -35.78 -25.05 -47.54
C ASN A 949 -34.33 -24.93 -48.05
N GLN A 950 -33.82 -25.95 -48.71
CA GLN A 950 -32.47 -25.88 -49.31
C GLN A 950 -32.40 -24.87 -50.47
N GLN A 951 -31.21 -24.33 -50.70
CA GLN A 951 -30.87 -23.47 -51.83
C GLN A 951 -29.71 -24.11 -52.60
N GLY A 952 -30.05 -25.05 -53.48
CA GLY A 952 -29.08 -25.74 -54.33
C GLY A 952 -28.72 -24.89 -55.54
N SER A 953 -27.46 -24.89 -55.96
CA SER A 953 -27.03 -24.22 -57.19
C SER A 953 -26.13 -25.11 -58.03
N MET A 954 -26.25 -24.98 -59.35
CA MET A 954 -25.37 -25.64 -60.31
C MET A 954 -25.23 -24.83 -61.60
N THR A 955 -24.20 -25.14 -62.37
CA THR A 955 -24.00 -24.63 -63.73
C THR A 955 -24.12 -25.76 -64.74
N THR A 956 -24.54 -25.44 -65.96
CA THR A 956 -24.56 -26.40 -67.08
C THR A 956 -24.28 -25.68 -68.40
N GLU A 957 -23.62 -26.37 -69.32
CA GLU A 957 -23.42 -25.94 -70.72
C GLU A 957 -24.23 -26.80 -71.70
N SER A 958 -25.02 -27.74 -71.18
CA SER A 958 -25.84 -28.68 -71.97
C SER A 958 -27.32 -28.42 -71.77
N GLU A 959 -28.11 -28.53 -72.83
CA GLU A 959 -29.57 -28.41 -72.79
C GLU A 959 -30.19 -29.49 -71.89
N VAL A 960 -29.70 -30.73 -72.01
CA VAL A 960 -30.07 -31.86 -71.15
C VAL A 960 -28.90 -32.24 -70.27
N PHE A 961 -29.10 -32.28 -68.94
CA PHE A 961 -28.04 -32.49 -67.96
C PHE A 961 -28.49 -33.35 -66.79
N SER A 962 -27.54 -33.89 -66.03
CA SER A 962 -27.83 -34.73 -64.86
C SER A 962 -28.32 -33.89 -63.68
N SER A 963 -29.43 -34.29 -63.07
CA SER A 963 -29.92 -33.67 -61.83
C SER A 963 -28.93 -33.94 -60.68
N PRO A 964 -28.55 -32.92 -59.88
CA PRO A 964 -27.75 -33.11 -58.68
C PRO A 964 -28.61 -33.64 -57.51
N LEU A 965 -29.94 -33.64 -57.66
CA LEU A 965 -30.88 -33.97 -56.60
C LEU A 965 -31.00 -35.49 -56.43
N LYS A 966 -30.59 -35.99 -55.25
CA LYS A 966 -30.69 -37.41 -54.89
C LYS A 966 -31.31 -37.58 -53.52
N ASP A 967 -32.20 -38.55 -53.38
CA ASP A 967 -32.76 -38.94 -52.10
C ASP A 967 -31.78 -39.80 -51.27
N ALA A 968 -32.21 -40.20 -50.08
CA ALA A 968 -31.39 -41.03 -49.20
C ALA A 968 -31.10 -42.43 -49.78
N ALA A 969 -31.91 -42.95 -50.71
CA ALA A 969 -31.63 -44.21 -51.41
C ALA A 969 -30.68 -44.02 -52.62
N GLY A 970 -30.33 -42.76 -52.94
CA GLY A 970 -29.58 -42.40 -54.14
C GLY A 970 -30.45 -42.30 -55.39
N ALA A 971 -31.78 -42.42 -55.26
CA ALA A 971 -32.69 -42.27 -56.37
C ALA A 971 -32.82 -40.79 -56.75
N PRO A 972 -32.91 -40.46 -58.06
CA PRO A 972 -33.09 -39.08 -58.49
C PRO A 972 -34.41 -38.47 -57.99
N ILE A 973 -34.37 -37.20 -57.61
CA ILE A 973 -35.55 -36.44 -57.19
C ILE A 973 -36.04 -35.59 -58.36
N THR A 974 -37.35 -35.62 -58.62
CA THR A 974 -38.02 -34.77 -59.61
C THR A 974 -38.23 -33.35 -59.08
N ILE A 975 -38.04 -32.37 -59.94
CA ILE A 975 -38.41 -30.97 -59.67
C ILE A 975 -39.87 -30.70 -60.05
N GLU A 976 -40.45 -29.60 -59.57
CA GLU A 976 -41.66 -29.01 -60.12
C GLU A 976 -41.33 -28.35 -61.46
N ASN A 977 -41.89 -28.85 -62.56
CA ASN A 977 -41.66 -28.30 -63.90
C ASN A 977 -42.02 -26.80 -63.94
N THR A 978 -41.13 -25.98 -64.49
CA THR A 978 -41.36 -24.56 -64.75
C THR A 978 -41.33 -24.28 -66.26
N ALA A 979 -41.63 -23.04 -66.66
CA ALA A 979 -41.54 -22.64 -68.07
C ALA A 979 -40.11 -22.72 -68.65
N THR A 980 -39.09 -22.82 -67.80
CA THR A 980 -37.68 -22.76 -68.20
C THR A 980 -36.88 -24.00 -67.84
N LEU A 981 -37.35 -24.83 -66.90
CA LEU A 981 -36.66 -26.04 -66.45
C LEU A 981 -37.66 -27.18 -66.21
N VAL A 982 -37.45 -28.34 -66.84
CA VAL A 982 -38.35 -29.50 -66.78
C VAL A 982 -37.61 -30.82 -66.52
N ASN A 983 -38.32 -31.83 -66.02
CA ASN A 983 -37.83 -33.20 -65.94
C ASN A 983 -37.93 -33.88 -67.32
N GLU A 984 -36.80 -34.32 -67.87
CA GLU A 984 -36.73 -35.00 -69.20
C GLU A 984 -36.85 -36.51 -69.08
N ALA A 985 -36.06 -37.09 -68.18
CA ALA A 985 -36.04 -38.52 -67.86
C ALA A 985 -35.61 -38.69 -66.40
N ALA A 986 -35.65 -39.93 -65.90
CA ALA A 986 -35.19 -40.21 -64.54
C ALA A 986 -33.75 -39.70 -64.31
N GLY A 987 -33.60 -38.70 -63.43
CA GLY A 987 -32.31 -38.07 -63.14
C GLY A 987 -31.73 -37.16 -64.22
N LYS A 988 -32.52 -36.81 -65.25
CA LYS A 988 -32.15 -35.85 -66.30
C LYS A 988 -33.10 -34.66 -66.29
N LEU A 989 -32.53 -33.46 -66.26
CA LEU A 989 -33.25 -32.20 -66.39
C LEU A 989 -32.97 -31.60 -67.77
N LYS A 990 -33.92 -30.82 -68.28
CA LYS A 990 -33.82 -30.14 -69.57
C LYS A 990 -34.20 -28.67 -69.45
N VAL A 991 -33.44 -27.81 -70.13
CA VAL A 991 -33.82 -26.41 -70.35
C VAL A 991 -34.98 -26.38 -71.34
N ALA A 992 -36.18 -25.99 -70.90
CA ALA A 992 -37.40 -26.11 -71.70
C ALA A 992 -37.46 -25.12 -72.89
N ALA A 993 -36.79 -23.97 -72.76
CA ALA A 993 -36.66 -22.96 -73.81
C ALA A 993 -35.17 -22.53 -73.91
N PRO A 994 -34.31 -23.32 -74.58
CA PRO A 994 -32.88 -23.08 -74.60
C PRO A 994 -32.52 -21.82 -75.40
N VAL A 995 -31.68 -20.95 -74.82
CA VAL A 995 -31.13 -19.77 -75.47
C VAL A 995 -29.64 -20.02 -75.73
N TYR A 996 -29.28 -20.15 -77.01
CA TYR A 996 -27.92 -20.47 -77.48
C TYR A 996 -27.13 -19.20 -77.83
N ASP A 997 -26.96 -18.29 -76.88
CA ASP A 997 -26.24 -17.02 -77.07
C ASP A 997 -24.85 -16.99 -76.41
N GLY A 998 -24.44 -18.10 -75.78
CA GLY A 998 -23.20 -18.19 -75.00
C GLY A 998 -23.18 -17.30 -73.75
N GLN A 999 -24.32 -16.77 -73.32
CA GLN A 999 -24.47 -16.00 -72.08
C GLN A 999 -25.11 -16.88 -70.98
N PRO A 1000 -24.85 -16.58 -69.70
CA PRO A 1000 -25.47 -17.31 -68.59
C PRO A 1000 -26.93 -16.92 -68.40
N HIS A 1001 -27.83 -17.90 -68.41
CA HIS A 1001 -29.26 -17.73 -68.11
C HIS A 1001 -29.61 -18.40 -66.78
N ALA A 1002 -30.27 -17.65 -65.90
CA ALA A 1002 -30.70 -18.16 -64.59
C ALA A 1002 -32.07 -18.85 -64.69
N LEU A 1003 -32.12 -20.11 -64.29
CA LEU A 1003 -33.30 -20.95 -64.24
C LEU A 1003 -33.52 -21.40 -62.81
N GLN A 1004 -34.78 -21.63 -62.43
CA GLN A 1004 -35.07 -22.18 -61.11
C GLN A 1004 -36.27 -23.11 -61.13
N ALA A 1005 -36.26 -24.09 -60.23
CA ALA A 1005 -37.39 -24.95 -59.95
C ALA A 1005 -37.36 -25.40 -58.49
N ASN A 1006 -38.55 -25.60 -57.90
CA ASN A 1006 -38.65 -26.14 -56.56
C ASN A 1006 -38.66 -27.67 -56.58
N TRP A 1007 -38.27 -28.30 -55.49
CA TRP A 1007 -38.53 -29.72 -55.25
C TRP A 1007 -39.09 -29.93 -53.86
N ASN A 1008 -39.90 -30.98 -53.71
CA ASN A 1008 -40.40 -31.43 -52.44
C ASN A 1008 -40.56 -32.95 -52.47
N LYS A 1009 -39.88 -33.65 -51.56
CA LYS A 1009 -39.89 -35.10 -51.49
C LYS A 1009 -39.90 -35.56 -50.04
N GLN A 1010 -40.73 -36.56 -49.73
CA GLN A 1010 -40.57 -37.35 -48.51
C GLN A 1010 -39.46 -38.39 -48.75
N ILE A 1011 -38.41 -38.32 -47.94
CA ILE A 1011 -37.30 -39.29 -47.94
C ILE A 1011 -37.40 -40.17 -46.69
N THR A 1012 -36.85 -41.38 -46.77
CA THR A 1012 -36.79 -42.29 -45.61
C THR A 1012 -35.35 -42.42 -45.12
N VAL A 1013 -35.12 -42.13 -43.84
CA VAL A 1013 -33.85 -42.37 -43.16
C VAL A 1013 -34.16 -43.09 -41.87
N ASN A 1014 -33.43 -44.17 -41.56
CA ASN A 1014 -33.71 -45.01 -40.38
C ASN A 1014 -35.19 -45.49 -40.29
N GLY A 1015 -35.78 -45.85 -41.43
CA GLY A 1015 -37.18 -46.28 -41.51
C GLY A 1015 -38.22 -45.20 -41.17
N LYS A 1016 -37.83 -43.93 -41.01
CA LYS A 1016 -38.71 -42.81 -40.70
C LYS A 1016 -38.79 -41.82 -41.86
N PRO A 1017 -39.99 -41.27 -42.15
CA PRO A 1017 -40.16 -40.28 -43.20
C PRO A 1017 -39.70 -38.89 -42.73
N PHE A 1018 -39.00 -38.16 -43.60
CA PHE A 1018 -38.58 -36.78 -43.40
C PHE A 1018 -38.80 -35.97 -44.67
N ALA A 1019 -39.15 -34.69 -44.52
CA ALA A 1019 -39.28 -33.78 -45.65
C ALA A 1019 -37.90 -33.33 -46.15
N PHE A 1020 -37.70 -33.39 -47.47
CA PHE A 1020 -36.54 -32.84 -48.16
C PHE A 1020 -37.04 -31.95 -49.29
N SER A 1021 -36.81 -30.64 -49.16
CA SER A 1021 -37.36 -29.65 -50.08
C SER A 1021 -36.41 -28.48 -50.25
N GLY A 1022 -36.55 -27.76 -51.36
CA GLY A 1022 -35.74 -26.59 -51.66
C GLY A 1022 -36.01 -26.02 -53.04
N THR A 1023 -35.16 -25.08 -53.42
CA THR A 1023 -35.13 -24.45 -54.75
C THR A 1023 -33.78 -24.74 -55.40
N LEU A 1024 -33.82 -25.29 -56.61
CA LEU A 1024 -32.65 -25.55 -57.43
C LEU A 1024 -32.47 -24.37 -58.38
N HIS A 1025 -31.36 -23.67 -58.26
CA HIS A 1025 -30.93 -22.60 -59.16
C HIS A 1025 -29.94 -23.17 -60.17
N VAL A 1026 -30.25 -23.06 -61.46
CA VAL A 1026 -29.39 -23.52 -62.55
C VAL A 1026 -28.94 -22.31 -63.35
N THR A 1027 -27.64 -22.12 -63.50
CA THR A 1027 -27.08 -21.19 -64.49
C THR A 1027 -26.71 -21.96 -65.75
N ALA A 1028 -27.49 -21.80 -66.81
CA ALA A 1028 -27.27 -22.46 -68.09
C ALA A 1028 -26.54 -21.51 -69.06
N THR A 1029 -25.37 -21.92 -69.54
CA THR A 1029 -24.58 -21.19 -70.54
C THR A 1029 -24.44 -22.06 -71.79
N LEU A 1030 -25.48 -22.07 -72.63
CA LEU A 1030 -25.48 -22.92 -73.81
C LEU A 1030 -24.61 -22.28 -74.91
N PRO A 1031 -23.68 -23.04 -75.53
CA PRO A 1031 -22.74 -22.49 -76.49
C PRO A 1031 -23.47 -21.92 -77.72
N LYS A 1032 -22.96 -20.83 -78.28
CA LYS A 1032 -23.47 -20.32 -79.56
C LYS A 1032 -23.40 -21.43 -80.61
N PRO A 1033 -24.41 -21.59 -81.49
CA PRO A 1033 -24.32 -22.53 -82.60
C PRO A 1033 -23.08 -22.18 -83.42
N ASP A 1034 -22.19 -23.16 -83.62
CA ASP A 1034 -21.00 -22.96 -84.45
C ASP A 1034 -21.46 -22.83 -85.91
N LEU A 1035 -21.72 -21.59 -86.32
CA LEU A 1035 -22.10 -21.24 -87.69
C LEU A 1035 -21.04 -21.67 -88.71
N SER A 1036 -19.76 -21.81 -88.31
CA SER A 1036 -18.71 -22.32 -89.19
C SER A 1036 -18.89 -23.82 -89.41
N ALA A 1037 -19.06 -24.60 -88.34
CA ALA A 1037 -19.32 -26.03 -88.43
C ALA A 1037 -20.64 -26.35 -89.16
N LEU A 1038 -21.70 -25.56 -88.93
CA LEU A 1038 -22.97 -25.71 -89.64
C LEU A 1038 -22.82 -25.36 -91.13
N ARG A 1039 -22.09 -24.30 -91.48
CA ARG A 1039 -21.78 -23.97 -92.89
C ARG A 1039 -20.89 -25.01 -93.56
N THR A 1040 -19.93 -25.60 -92.84
CA THR A 1040 -19.12 -26.71 -93.34
C THR A 1040 -19.96 -27.98 -93.54
N ALA A 1041 -20.88 -28.28 -92.62
CA ALA A 1041 -21.82 -29.40 -92.75
C ALA A 1041 -22.81 -29.19 -93.90
N ILE A 1042 -23.35 -27.97 -94.09
CA ILE A 1042 -24.16 -27.59 -95.25
C ILE A 1042 -23.34 -27.70 -96.54
N ALA A 1043 -22.11 -27.18 -96.59
CA ALA A 1043 -21.24 -27.29 -97.77
C ALA A 1043 -20.81 -28.74 -98.09
N ASN A 1044 -20.77 -29.62 -97.09
CA ASN A 1044 -20.54 -31.06 -97.27
C ASN A 1044 -21.83 -31.77 -97.73
N ALA A 1045 -23.00 -31.38 -97.20
CA ALA A 1045 -24.30 -31.89 -97.63
C ALA A 1045 -24.67 -31.47 -99.06
N GLU A 1046 -24.27 -30.28 -99.51
CA GLU A 1046 -24.41 -29.80 -100.89
C GLU A 1046 -23.59 -30.60 -101.92
N LYS A 1047 -22.60 -31.41 -101.48
CA LYS A 1047 -21.74 -32.23 -102.35
C LYS A 1047 -22.23 -33.67 -102.56
N GLU A 1048 -23.26 -34.12 -101.85
CA GLU A 1048 -23.83 -35.47 -102.01
C GLU A 1048 -25.37 -35.41 -102.19
N PRO A 1049 -25.91 -35.72 -103.39
CA PRO A 1049 -27.35 -35.59 -103.69
C PRO A 1049 -28.31 -36.55 -102.94
N ALA A 1050 -27.88 -37.21 -101.87
CA ALA A 1050 -28.67 -38.25 -101.18
C ALA A 1050 -29.05 -37.90 -99.73
N TYR A 1051 -28.72 -36.72 -99.21
CA TYR A 1051 -28.89 -36.41 -97.78
C TYR A 1051 -29.90 -35.28 -97.52
N ILE A 1052 -31.11 -35.36 -98.06
CA ILE A 1052 -32.24 -34.55 -97.56
C ILE A 1052 -33.50 -35.42 -97.50
N THR A 1053 -33.71 -36.07 -96.35
CA THR A 1053 -35.04 -36.37 -95.82
C THR A 1053 -35.02 -36.30 -94.29
N ASN A 1054 -35.66 -35.24 -93.77
CA ASN A 1054 -36.14 -34.99 -92.41
C ASN A 1054 -35.03 -34.75 -91.34
N ASP A 1055 -35.04 -33.69 -90.53
CA ASP A 1055 -36.16 -33.04 -89.85
C ASP A 1055 -35.78 -31.60 -89.43
N ALA A 1056 -36.82 -30.81 -89.14
CA ALA A 1056 -36.78 -29.44 -88.62
C ALA A 1056 -36.25 -29.33 -87.18
#